data_AF-A0A419J1B7-F1
#
_entry.id   AF-A0A419J1B7-F1
#
_cell.length_a   1.000
_cell.length_b   1.000
_cell.length_c   1.000
_cell.angle_alpha   90.00
_cell.angle_beta   90.00
_cell.angle_gamma   90.00
#
_symmetry.space_group_name_H-M   'P 1'
#
loop_
_entity.id
_entity.type
_entity.pdbx_description
1 polymer ?
#
loop_
_entity_poly.entity_id
_entity_poly.type
_entity_poly.pdbx_seq_one_letter_code
_entity_poly.pdbx_strand_id
1 'polypeptide(L)'
;MTNNGQTFSLLPYLGTGRGHFHLNASLISGDSAALEKTPFPFLTITDSDPLTRLIEARIMSDAGSDIERVFLLVQRDRYLIAKDELWPLNNRDIEDAWQKAFTFHSSERSNNLFISLAGQIDAQGAPVQISSLFYCKTRELFFHPPCPKCGMPLQQCRDEEILSKEGLQSWSGSLKRYLYCPSCASAGKLDFYVYELDPSDPQTLRDRTALIRKFKLLVEGSRSAEHFPCVGCPNYKDCYGPEQRVLSRIVPFSFYPFHMFIFKALTLNAADFLSLVSGASYTELEEELVKKGLYGRSSCLKSIRQDSQMTAPRLFESGSRRFLEILYLKLTFLAEVFQDISSGSEGIKHPDLRLSLESIWVKLPEHGSRLPFMWDFRVKFMDIFRQQTDKTSTAGLANANALFFLGLVWFHALLVNRRQDFSSVYQTLMEFINRSSADSSFSFDNYIHENTPSVFQASNIFREPEGKTVDNDTLMLWEKALQAGWSVLNAGYRADAGFSPDNLLQQLDSLREEVKGVLFSRVPADEGTPSRDEEKAISGILRNIYDKWSSSQKVEEEALTETVIMSPETSDKKIPAAHPSDKGDKISETVIISPGEEPSPPGPSRPVPPDKQEDFMTETVVLSPQRMKDTLKPSEEAPPKKPDAVPAETVIISANDTPGDLRTPEEQPMAETGTEAQKKKKEQDFLAETIILKPGELKGKGKK
;
A
#
# COMPACT_ATOMS: atom_id res chain seq x y z
N MET A 1 31.99 9.61 -15.17
CA MET A 1 30.80 10.16 -15.86
C MET A 1 29.65 10.06 -14.88
N THR A 2 29.20 11.18 -14.34
CA THR A 2 28.05 11.23 -13.43
C THR A 2 26.78 11.01 -14.24
N ASN A 3 26.03 9.95 -13.95
CA ASN A 3 24.72 9.76 -14.55
C ASN A 3 23.81 10.86 -13.96
N ASN A 4 23.39 11.82 -14.79
CA ASN A 4 22.62 12.99 -14.37
C ASN A 4 21.18 12.57 -14.01
N GLY A 5 21.03 11.95 -12.83
CA GLY A 5 19.79 11.54 -12.16
C GLY A 5 18.58 11.47 -13.09
N GLN A 6 18.59 10.50 -14.01
CA GLN A 6 17.52 10.37 -14.99
C GLN A 6 16.20 10.13 -14.24
N THR A 7 15.24 11.03 -14.42
CA THR A 7 13.91 10.90 -13.80
C THR A 7 12.83 10.73 -14.86
N PHE A 8 11.77 10.03 -14.46
CA PHE A 8 10.62 9.73 -15.29
C PHE A 8 9.38 10.47 -14.80
N SER A 9 8.56 10.98 -15.73
CA SER A 9 7.31 11.66 -15.39
C SER A 9 6.17 10.65 -15.23
N LEU A 10 5.52 10.65 -14.06
CA LEU A 10 4.29 9.89 -13.85
C LEU A 10 3.05 10.58 -14.46
N LEU A 11 3.13 11.87 -14.84
CA LEU A 11 1.98 12.65 -15.34
C LEU A 11 1.22 12.00 -16.53
N PRO A 12 1.88 11.36 -17.53
CA PRO A 12 1.17 10.68 -18.62
C PRO A 12 0.25 9.55 -18.15
N TYR A 13 0.53 8.97 -16.97
CA TYR A 13 -0.24 7.89 -16.36
C TYR A 13 -1.29 8.41 -15.38
N LEU A 14 -1.28 9.69 -15.00
CA LEU A 14 -2.23 10.30 -14.06
C LEU A 14 -3.33 11.12 -14.76
N GLY A 15 -3.19 11.37 -16.06
CA GLY A 15 -4.13 12.17 -16.85
C GLY A 15 -5.21 11.34 -17.52
N THR A 16 -6.44 11.87 -17.58
CA THR A 16 -7.61 11.29 -18.26
C THR A 16 -7.56 11.47 -19.79
N GLY A 17 -6.39 11.25 -20.40
CA GLY A 17 -6.20 11.33 -21.85
C GLY A 17 -7.02 10.26 -22.58
N ARG A 18 -7.67 10.64 -23.69
CA ARG A 18 -8.48 9.70 -24.50
C ARG A 18 -7.60 8.55 -25.00
N GLY A 19 -8.11 7.31 -24.91
CA GLY A 19 -7.47 6.11 -25.44
C GLY A 19 -6.47 5.42 -24.51
N HIS A 20 -6.34 5.83 -23.25
CA HIS A 20 -5.36 5.27 -22.31
C HIS A 20 -5.96 4.94 -20.94
N PHE A 21 -5.43 3.89 -20.31
CA PHE A 21 -5.64 3.61 -18.90
C PHE A 21 -4.85 4.60 -18.05
N HIS A 22 -5.42 5.05 -16.93
CA HIS A 22 -4.77 5.97 -16.00
C HIS A 22 -4.82 5.45 -14.56
N LEU A 23 -3.79 5.80 -13.80
CA LEU A 23 -3.63 5.56 -12.38
C LEU A 23 -4.27 6.73 -11.61
N ASN A 24 -5.31 6.43 -10.83
CA ASN A 24 -6.00 7.38 -9.98
C ASN A 24 -5.65 7.10 -8.50
N ALA A 25 -4.97 8.03 -7.84
CA ALA A 25 -4.67 7.91 -6.41
C ALA A 25 -5.94 8.24 -5.60
N SER A 26 -6.41 7.28 -4.79
CA SER A 26 -7.67 7.43 -4.05
C SER A 26 -7.57 8.54 -3.02
N LEU A 27 -8.62 9.35 -2.88
CA LEU A 27 -8.69 10.47 -1.95
C LEU A 27 -9.39 10.06 -0.64
N ILE A 28 -9.04 10.71 0.47
CA ILE A 28 -9.66 10.48 1.80
C ILE A 28 -11.14 10.91 1.82
N SER A 29 -11.51 11.89 0.97
CA SER A 29 -12.88 12.40 0.85
C SER A 29 -13.11 12.95 -0.56
N GLY A 30 -14.35 12.88 -1.04
CA GLY A 30 -14.81 13.61 -2.24
C GLY A 30 -15.26 15.05 -1.95
N ASP A 31 -15.32 15.46 -0.68
CA ASP A 31 -15.62 16.86 -0.31
C ASP A 31 -14.36 17.72 -0.35
N SER A 32 -14.34 18.68 -1.28
CA SER A 32 -13.27 19.68 -1.41
C SER A 32 -13.00 20.45 -0.11
N ALA A 33 -14.00 20.71 0.74
CA ALA A 33 -13.82 21.45 1.99
C ALA A 33 -13.14 20.61 3.08
N ALA A 34 -13.40 19.30 3.11
CA ALA A 34 -12.64 18.33 3.89
C ALA A 34 -11.21 18.16 3.35
N LEU A 35 -11.04 18.03 2.03
CA LEU A 35 -9.73 17.87 1.39
C LEU A 35 -8.79 19.04 1.67
N GLU A 36 -9.26 20.30 1.59
CA GLU A 36 -8.44 21.46 1.93
C GLU A 36 -7.86 21.40 3.37
N LYS A 37 -8.59 20.80 4.33
CA LYS A 37 -8.14 20.64 5.73
C LYS A 37 -7.14 19.51 5.95
N THR A 38 -7.13 18.48 5.09
CA THR A 38 -6.18 17.35 5.21
C THR A 38 -4.77 17.75 4.75
N PRO A 39 -3.68 17.50 5.50
CA PRO A 39 -2.33 17.85 5.05
C PRO A 39 -1.86 16.97 3.87
N PHE A 40 -2.32 15.73 3.81
CA PHE A 40 -2.09 14.78 2.72
C PHE A 40 -3.47 14.21 2.30
N PRO A 41 -3.96 14.46 1.07
CA PRO A 41 -5.34 14.18 0.70
C PRO A 41 -5.58 12.73 0.23
N PHE A 42 -4.53 11.95 0.06
CA PHE A 42 -4.59 10.58 -0.49
C PHE A 42 -4.83 9.54 0.61
N LEU A 43 -5.56 8.50 0.28
CA LEU A 43 -5.97 7.43 1.18
C LEU A 43 -4.79 6.52 1.51
N THR A 44 -4.06 6.86 2.57
CA THR A 44 -2.97 6.05 3.08
C THR A 44 -3.48 4.74 3.70
N ILE A 45 -2.95 3.62 3.22
CA ILE A 45 -3.18 2.27 3.75
C ILE A 45 -2.36 2.04 5.02
N THR A 46 -1.06 2.35 4.99
CA THR A 46 -0.18 2.40 6.17
C THR A 46 0.88 3.48 6.01
N ASP A 47 1.20 4.18 7.11
CA ASP A 47 2.23 5.22 7.21
C ASP A 47 3.29 4.90 8.29
N SER A 48 3.30 3.66 8.81
CA SER A 48 4.15 3.26 9.95
C SER A 48 5.61 3.02 9.57
N ASP A 49 5.90 2.78 8.29
CA ASP A 49 7.24 2.49 7.82
C ASP A 49 8.11 3.76 7.78
N PRO A 50 9.37 3.72 8.26
CA PRO A 50 10.21 4.91 8.35
C PRO A 50 10.74 5.42 7.01
N LEU A 51 10.75 4.61 5.95
CA LEU A 51 11.26 4.96 4.63
C LEU A 51 10.18 5.13 3.56
N THR A 52 9.05 4.46 3.74
CA THR A 52 8.00 4.30 2.74
C THR A 52 6.61 4.65 3.29
N ARG A 53 5.65 4.76 2.39
CA ARG A 53 4.21 4.89 2.66
C ARG A 53 3.44 4.04 1.67
N LEU A 54 2.39 3.35 2.11
CA LEU A 54 1.50 2.60 1.22
C LEU A 54 0.19 3.38 1.00
N ILE A 55 -0.16 3.66 -0.26
CA ILE A 55 -1.33 4.48 -0.64
C ILE A 55 -2.29 3.68 -1.53
N GLU A 56 -3.60 3.83 -1.35
CA GLU A 56 -4.60 3.24 -2.25
C GLU A 56 -4.68 4.00 -3.58
N ALA A 57 -4.69 3.26 -4.70
CA ALA A 57 -4.96 3.79 -6.02
C ALA A 57 -5.77 2.78 -6.87
N ARG A 58 -6.20 3.22 -8.05
CA ARG A 58 -6.96 2.40 -9.01
C ARG A 58 -6.39 2.60 -10.40
N ILE A 59 -6.33 1.54 -11.20
CA ILE A 59 -6.16 1.64 -12.64
C ILE A 59 -7.57 1.76 -13.23
N MET A 60 -7.80 2.82 -13.99
CA MET A 60 -9.10 3.18 -14.55
C MET A 60 -9.03 3.32 -16.08
N SER A 61 -10.13 3.01 -16.76
CA SER A 61 -10.31 3.33 -18.18
C SER A 61 -10.50 4.83 -18.42
N ASP A 62 -10.29 5.28 -19.66
CA ASP A 62 -10.66 6.62 -20.10
C ASP A 62 -12.18 6.87 -20.06
N ALA A 63 -12.98 5.80 -20.07
CA ALA A 63 -14.41 5.83 -19.75
C ALA A 63 -14.74 5.95 -18.24
N GLY A 64 -13.73 5.98 -17.37
CA GLY A 64 -13.89 6.13 -15.91
C GLY A 64 -14.33 4.86 -15.17
N SER A 65 -14.25 3.68 -15.80
CA SER A 65 -14.50 2.41 -15.13
C SER A 65 -13.25 1.91 -14.40
N ASP A 66 -13.41 1.42 -13.17
CA ASP A 66 -12.34 0.75 -12.43
C ASP A 66 -11.97 -0.57 -13.11
N ILE A 67 -10.67 -0.84 -13.24
CA ILE A 67 -10.11 -2.06 -13.86
C ILE A 67 -9.41 -2.91 -12.81
N GLU A 68 -8.58 -2.28 -11.98
CA GLU A 68 -7.75 -2.97 -10.99
C GLU A 68 -7.53 -2.04 -9.80
N ARG A 69 -7.68 -2.56 -8.58
CA ARG A 69 -7.32 -1.82 -7.35
C ARG A 69 -5.85 -2.10 -7.08
N VAL A 70 -5.07 -1.05 -6.82
CA VAL A 70 -3.62 -1.16 -6.63
C VAL A 70 -3.16 -0.42 -5.39
N PHE A 71 -2.03 -0.84 -4.83
CA PHE A 71 -1.33 -0.11 -3.78
C PHE A 71 -0.03 0.47 -4.33
N LEU A 72 0.24 1.72 -3.97
CA LEU A 72 1.46 2.44 -4.30
C LEU A 72 2.35 2.47 -3.07
N LEU A 73 3.47 1.74 -3.11
CA LEU A 73 4.52 1.85 -2.10
C LEU A 73 5.46 2.99 -2.54
N VAL A 74 5.42 4.11 -1.83
CA VAL A 74 6.04 5.38 -2.21
C VAL A 74 7.14 5.75 -1.21
N GLN A 75 8.31 6.17 -1.70
CA GLN A 75 9.40 6.71 -0.87
C GLN A 75 8.98 8.02 -0.18
N ARG A 76 9.20 8.13 1.13
CA ARG A 76 8.86 9.33 1.91
C ARG A 76 9.75 10.52 1.52
N ASP A 77 9.23 11.74 1.63
CA ASP A 77 10.05 12.96 1.58
C ASP A 77 10.91 13.14 2.84
N ARG A 78 10.33 12.81 4.00
CA ARG A 78 10.96 12.82 5.31
C ARG A 78 10.96 11.41 5.89
N TYR A 79 12.14 10.86 6.10
CA TYR A 79 12.31 9.58 6.76
C TYR A 79 12.10 9.72 8.28
N LEU A 80 11.57 8.68 8.90
CA LEU A 80 11.30 8.62 10.35
C LEU A 80 12.35 7.75 11.06
N ILE A 81 13.62 8.00 10.76
CA ILE A 81 14.77 7.26 11.31
C ILE A 81 15.44 8.14 12.37
N ALA A 82 15.80 7.55 13.51
CA ALA A 82 16.62 8.21 14.52
C ALA A 82 18.04 8.46 13.99
N LYS A 83 18.61 9.64 14.25
CA LYS A 83 20.00 9.90 13.87
C LYS A 83 20.93 9.05 14.74
N ASP A 84 21.55 8.03 14.14
CA ASP A 84 22.51 7.14 14.79
C ASP A 84 23.93 7.40 14.24
N GLU A 85 24.93 7.48 15.13
CA GLU A 85 26.35 7.65 14.78
C GLU A 85 27.08 6.32 14.58
N LEU A 86 26.55 5.23 15.13
CA LEU A 86 27.04 3.85 14.97
C LEU A 86 26.47 3.19 13.71
N TRP A 87 25.25 3.59 13.31
CA TRP A 87 24.56 3.10 12.11
C TRP A 87 24.16 4.26 11.17
N PRO A 88 25.11 5.08 10.68
CA PRO A 88 24.77 6.23 9.84
C PRO A 88 24.17 5.78 8.50
N LEU A 89 22.90 6.13 8.26
CA LEU A 89 22.26 5.97 6.96
C LEU A 89 22.37 7.25 6.12
N ASN A 90 22.51 7.07 4.82
CA ASN A 90 22.57 8.13 3.82
C ASN A 90 21.70 7.81 2.59
N ASN A 91 21.50 8.78 1.69
CA ASN A 91 20.64 8.61 0.53
C ASN A 91 21.08 7.47 -0.42
N ARG A 92 22.36 7.09 -0.48
CA ARG A 92 22.82 5.96 -1.32
C ARG A 92 22.34 4.63 -0.77
N ASP A 93 22.35 4.45 0.55
CA ASP A 93 21.85 3.22 1.18
C ASP A 93 20.35 3.05 0.90
N ILE A 94 19.61 4.16 0.88
CA ILE A 94 18.19 4.15 0.52
C ILE A 94 17.98 3.81 -0.96
N GLU A 95 18.77 4.39 -1.88
CA GLU A 95 18.70 4.04 -3.31
C GLU A 95 19.08 2.57 -3.57
N ASP A 96 20.07 2.02 -2.86
CA ASP A 96 20.46 0.60 -2.92
C ASP A 96 19.33 -0.33 -2.44
N ALA A 97 18.63 0.02 -1.35
CA ALA A 97 17.44 -0.73 -0.92
C ALA A 97 16.35 -0.76 -2.01
N TRP A 98 16.02 0.39 -2.60
CA TRP A 98 15.03 0.45 -3.69
C TRP A 98 15.47 -0.36 -4.92
N GLN A 99 16.75 -0.29 -5.30
CA GLN A 99 17.32 -1.06 -6.41
C GLN A 99 17.18 -2.57 -6.19
N LYS A 100 17.55 -3.05 -4.99
CA LYS A 100 17.52 -4.48 -4.65
C LYS A 100 16.10 -5.00 -4.46
N ALA A 101 15.23 -4.22 -3.83
CA ALA A 101 13.83 -4.57 -3.68
C ALA A 101 13.10 -4.64 -5.04
N PHE A 102 13.41 -3.73 -5.97
CA PHE A 102 12.88 -3.83 -7.34
C PHE A 102 13.35 -5.12 -8.01
N THR A 103 14.64 -5.46 -7.86
CA THR A 103 15.20 -6.70 -8.41
C THR A 103 14.51 -7.93 -7.83
N PHE A 104 14.27 -7.95 -6.51
CA PHE A 104 13.50 -9.00 -5.84
C PHE A 104 12.08 -9.13 -6.43
N HIS A 105 11.26 -8.07 -6.35
CA HIS A 105 9.85 -8.09 -6.76
C HIS A 105 9.64 -8.32 -8.27
N SER A 106 10.54 -7.82 -9.13
CA SER A 106 10.46 -8.03 -10.59
C SER A 106 10.95 -9.42 -11.03
N SER A 107 11.79 -10.09 -10.24
CA SER A 107 12.28 -11.44 -10.53
C SER A 107 11.30 -12.56 -10.15
N GLU A 108 10.30 -12.28 -9.32
CA GLU A 108 9.36 -13.27 -8.78
C GLU A 108 8.32 -13.71 -9.82
N ARG A 109 8.77 -14.46 -10.85
CA ARG A 109 7.98 -14.88 -12.02
C ARG A 109 6.69 -15.66 -11.72
N SER A 110 6.53 -16.18 -10.51
CA SER A 110 5.32 -16.85 -10.02
C SER A 110 4.23 -15.87 -9.55
N ASN A 111 4.52 -14.58 -9.45
CA ASN A 111 3.74 -13.63 -8.65
C ASN A 111 3.28 -12.41 -9.47
N ASN A 112 2.10 -12.52 -10.10
CA ASN A 112 1.47 -11.47 -10.92
C ASN A 112 0.96 -10.23 -10.12
N LEU A 113 1.60 -9.89 -9.00
CA LEU A 113 1.22 -8.78 -8.13
C LEU A 113 1.98 -7.50 -8.46
N PHE A 114 3.26 -7.59 -8.82
CA PHE A 114 4.08 -6.42 -9.12
C PHE A 114 3.80 -5.89 -10.53
N ILE A 115 3.53 -4.59 -10.65
CA ILE A 115 3.24 -3.90 -11.91
C ILE A 115 4.36 -2.86 -12.14
N SER A 116 5.08 -2.99 -13.25
CA SER A 116 6.09 -2.03 -13.69
C SER A 116 5.57 -1.19 -14.85
N LEU A 117 5.75 0.14 -14.79
CA LEU A 117 5.53 1.02 -15.94
C LEU A 117 6.80 1.07 -16.80
N ALA A 118 6.65 1.12 -18.13
CA ALA A 118 7.80 1.06 -19.05
C ALA A 118 8.84 2.18 -18.80
N GLY A 119 8.40 3.37 -18.37
CA GLY A 119 9.29 4.49 -18.05
C GLY A 119 9.91 4.44 -16.66
N GLN A 120 9.52 3.50 -15.78
CA GLN A 120 10.18 3.29 -14.48
C GLN A 120 11.47 2.48 -14.58
N ILE A 121 11.82 1.97 -15.77
CA ILE A 121 12.99 1.12 -15.99
C ILE A 121 13.94 1.82 -16.97
N ASP A 122 15.24 1.89 -16.66
CA ASP A 122 16.25 2.38 -17.59
C ASP A 122 16.68 1.31 -18.63
N ALA A 123 17.61 1.68 -19.51
CA ALA A 123 18.15 0.79 -20.54
C ALA A 123 19.00 -0.37 -19.96
N GLN A 124 19.29 -0.36 -18.66
CA GLN A 124 20.06 -1.38 -17.94
C GLN A 124 19.14 -2.31 -17.12
N GLY A 125 17.82 -2.05 -17.09
CA GLY A 125 16.85 -2.83 -16.31
C GLY A 125 16.67 -2.34 -14.87
N ALA A 126 17.23 -1.18 -14.51
CA ALA A 126 17.18 -0.65 -13.15
C ALA A 126 16.03 0.37 -12.94
N PRO A 127 15.44 0.45 -11.74
CA PRO A 127 14.40 1.41 -11.40
C PRO A 127 14.90 2.85 -11.39
N VAL A 128 14.34 3.70 -12.25
CA VAL A 128 14.58 5.15 -12.21
C VAL A 128 13.66 5.86 -11.21
N GLN A 129 14.09 7.03 -10.74
CA GLN A 129 13.26 7.88 -9.88
C GLN A 129 12.16 8.56 -10.68
N ILE A 130 10.97 8.64 -10.10
CA ILE A 130 9.89 9.47 -10.59
C ILE A 130 10.21 10.92 -10.25
N SER A 131 10.03 11.86 -11.18
CA SER A 131 10.25 13.29 -10.94
C SER A 131 9.29 13.84 -9.87
N SER A 132 9.75 14.80 -9.06
CA SER A 132 8.96 15.50 -8.03
C SER A 132 7.52 15.81 -8.47
N LEU A 133 6.54 15.50 -7.63
CA LEU A 133 5.13 15.52 -7.99
C LEU A 133 4.29 16.27 -6.95
N PHE A 134 3.58 17.30 -7.40
CA PHE A 134 2.68 18.11 -6.59
C PHE A 134 1.23 17.92 -7.07
N TYR A 135 0.27 18.16 -6.20
CA TYR A 135 -1.16 18.03 -6.44
C TYR A 135 -1.90 19.30 -6.03
N CYS A 136 -2.77 19.79 -6.90
CA CYS A 136 -3.67 20.90 -6.64
C CYS A 136 -5.07 20.38 -6.33
N LYS A 137 -5.46 20.35 -5.04
CA LYS A 137 -6.75 19.83 -4.56
C LYS A 137 -7.97 20.55 -5.15
N THR A 138 -7.84 21.83 -5.51
CA THR A 138 -8.95 22.62 -6.07
C THR A 138 -9.18 22.35 -7.56
N ARG A 139 -8.17 21.86 -8.28
CA ARG A 139 -8.28 21.48 -9.70
C ARG A 139 -8.24 19.97 -9.94
N GLU A 140 -7.93 19.21 -8.90
CA GLU A 140 -7.67 17.77 -8.93
C GLU A 140 -6.59 17.36 -9.94
N LEU A 141 -5.56 18.21 -10.08
CA LEU A 141 -4.47 18.03 -11.06
C LEU A 141 -3.11 17.83 -10.40
N PHE A 142 -2.38 16.85 -10.90
CA PHE A 142 -0.95 16.65 -10.63
C PHE A 142 -0.09 17.53 -11.56
N PHE A 143 1.08 17.95 -11.07
CA PHE A 143 2.07 18.73 -11.83
C PHE A 143 3.48 18.58 -11.25
N HIS A 144 4.51 18.81 -12.07
CA HIS A 144 5.90 18.93 -11.60
C HIS A 144 6.17 20.36 -11.10
N PRO A 145 6.92 20.56 -10.01
CA PRO A 145 7.15 21.88 -9.44
C PRO A 145 8.08 22.74 -10.34
N PRO A 146 7.57 23.84 -10.93
CA PRO A 146 8.39 24.74 -11.75
C PRO A 146 9.27 25.65 -10.88
N CYS A 147 10.45 26.02 -11.37
CA CYS A 147 11.32 26.98 -10.70
C CYS A 147 10.68 28.39 -10.73
N PRO A 148 10.40 29.03 -9.57
CA PRO A 148 9.76 30.36 -9.53
C PRO A 148 10.52 31.47 -10.28
N LYS A 149 11.83 31.31 -10.50
CA LYS A 149 12.69 32.28 -11.20
C LYS A 149 12.64 32.19 -12.73
N CYS A 150 12.29 31.04 -13.31
CA CYS A 150 12.39 30.84 -14.78
C CYS A 150 11.34 29.91 -15.42
N GLY A 151 10.49 29.23 -14.64
CA GLY A 151 9.50 28.28 -15.15
C GLY A 151 10.04 26.86 -15.38
N MET A 152 11.34 26.69 -15.65
CA MET A 152 11.97 25.38 -15.86
C MET A 152 11.81 24.43 -14.66
N PRO A 153 11.72 23.10 -14.84
CA PRO A 153 11.55 22.15 -13.73
C PRO A 153 12.64 22.25 -12.66
N LEU A 154 12.24 22.07 -11.39
CA LEU A 154 13.20 21.83 -10.31
C LEU A 154 13.71 20.39 -10.37
N GLN A 155 14.97 20.19 -10.00
CA GLN A 155 15.65 18.89 -9.94
C GLN A 155 16.32 18.70 -8.57
N GLN A 156 16.60 17.46 -8.18
CA GLN A 156 17.37 17.18 -6.97
C GLN A 156 18.86 17.46 -7.21
N CYS A 157 19.48 18.25 -6.33
CA CYS A 157 20.93 18.42 -6.34
C CYS A 157 21.59 17.17 -5.74
N ARG A 158 22.48 16.56 -6.52
CA ARG A 158 23.40 15.47 -6.09
C ARG A 158 24.87 15.90 -6.17
N ASP A 159 25.12 17.16 -6.53
CA ASP A 159 26.46 17.72 -6.71
C ASP A 159 27.00 18.20 -5.36
N GLU A 160 27.96 17.44 -4.84
CA GLU A 160 28.55 17.68 -3.51
C GLU A 160 29.36 18.99 -3.46
N GLU A 161 29.93 19.45 -4.57
CA GLU A 161 30.68 20.72 -4.62
C GLU A 161 29.73 21.91 -4.52
N ILE A 162 28.60 21.85 -5.25
CA ILE A 162 27.56 22.87 -5.19
C ILE A 162 26.91 22.90 -3.79
N LEU A 163 26.60 21.74 -3.20
CA LEU A 163 26.01 21.66 -1.86
C LEU A 163 26.96 22.20 -0.78
N SER A 164 28.24 21.78 -0.80
CA SER A 164 29.27 22.22 0.14
C SER A 164 29.50 23.74 0.07
N LYS A 165 29.56 24.32 -1.14
CA LYS A 165 29.73 25.77 -1.35
C LYS A 165 28.62 26.61 -0.72
N GLU A 166 27.39 26.08 -0.68
CA GLU A 166 26.21 26.76 -0.13
C GLU A 166 25.96 26.40 1.36
N GLY A 167 26.89 25.67 2.00
CA GLY A 167 26.78 25.26 3.40
C GLY A 167 25.71 24.20 3.66
N LEU A 168 25.31 23.45 2.63
CA LEU A 168 24.30 22.38 2.73
C LEU A 168 24.95 21.03 3.03
N GLN A 169 24.16 20.11 3.59
CA GLN A 169 24.65 18.75 3.87
C GLN A 169 24.92 17.98 2.57
N SER A 170 25.92 17.10 2.61
CA SER A 170 26.23 16.22 1.49
C SER A 170 25.04 15.32 1.14
N TRP A 171 24.77 15.12 -0.15
CA TRP A 171 23.71 14.22 -0.59
C TRP A 171 24.06 12.76 -0.26
N SER A 172 25.30 12.34 -0.54
CA SER A 172 25.77 10.98 -0.25
C SER A 172 26.24 10.75 1.18
N GLY A 173 26.49 11.82 1.95
CA GLY A 173 26.85 11.75 3.36
C GLY A 173 25.71 11.99 4.35
N SER A 174 24.46 12.12 3.89
CA SER A 174 23.30 12.39 4.76
C SER A 174 21.99 11.84 4.18
N LEU A 175 20.89 12.01 4.92
CA LEU A 175 19.51 11.80 4.46
C LEU A 175 18.82 13.09 3.97
N LYS A 176 19.51 14.25 4.02
CA LYS A 176 18.97 15.49 3.47
C LYS A 176 18.97 15.43 1.95
N ARG A 177 17.92 15.97 1.34
CA ARG A 177 17.77 16.14 -0.10
C ARG A 177 17.37 17.58 -0.37
N TYR A 178 17.76 18.11 -1.52
CA TYR A 178 17.52 19.50 -1.87
C TYR A 178 17.10 19.62 -3.32
N LEU A 179 16.03 20.38 -3.58
CA LEU A 179 15.66 20.81 -4.93
C LEU A 179 16.38 22.11 -5.30
N TYR A 180 16.81 22.22 -6.55
CA TYR A 180 17.35 23.44 -7.14
C TYR A 180 16.95 23.55 -8.61
N CYS A 181 17.31 24.66 -9.26
CA CYS A 181 17.12 24.84 -10.70
C CYS A 181 18.48 24.90 -11.40
N PRO A 182 18.87 23.88 -12.18
CA PRO A 182 20.12 23.87 -12.93
C PRO A 182 20.27 25.08 -13.85
N SER A 183 19.20 25.48 -14.56
CA SER A 183 19.22 26.64 -15.46
C SER A 183 19.49 27.96 -14.74
N CYS A 184 19.00 28.13 -13.50
CA CYS A 184 19.31 29.30 -12.68
C CYS A 184 20.69 29.19 -12.00
N ALA A 185 21.14 27.99 -11.67
CA ALA A 185 22.48 27.73 -11.15
C ALA A 185 23.56 28.16 -12.15
N SER A 186 23.42 27.77 -13.42
CA SER A 186 24.32 28.19 -14.51
C SER A 186 24.35 29.72 -14.73
N ALA A 187 23.30 30.43 -14.33
CA ALA A 187 23.21 31.90 -14.37
C ALA A 187 23.63 32.57 -13.03
N GLY A 188 24.28 31.84 -12.11
CA GLY A 188 24.74 32.35 -10.82
C GLY A 188 23.63 32.66 -9.81
N LYS A 189 22.40 32.18 -10.03
CA LYS A 189 21.20 32.51 -9.23
C LYS A 189 20.66 31.28 -8.49
N LEU A 190 21.49 30.69 -7.65
CA LEU A 190 21.11 29.57 -6.79
C LEU A 190 19.95 29.94 -5.86
N ASP A 191 19.01 29.02 -5.71
CA ASP A 191 17.96 28.96 -4.69
C ASP A 191 17.80 27.46 -4.42
N PHE A 192 17.95 27.05 -3.16
CA PHE A 192 17.68 25.69 -2.73
C PHE A 192 16.34 25.60 -1.99
N TYR A 193 15.68 24.47 -2.15
CA TYR A 193 14.43 24.15 -1.48
C TYR A 193 14.51 22.77 -0.82
N VAL A 194 14.04 22.69 0.42
CA VAL A 194 13.93 21.47 1.22
C VAL A 194 12.46 21.24 1.57
N TYR A 195 12.06 20.00 1.83
CA TYR A 195 10.70 19.69 2.28
C TYR A 195 10.36 20.41 3.60
N GLU A 196 11.31 20.44 4.54
CA GLU A 196 11.18 21.03 5.88
C GLU A 196 12.55 21.51 6.36
N LEU A 197 12.59 22.67 7.02
CA LEU A 197 13.80 23.27 7.57
C LEU A 197 14.09 22.71 8.96
N ASP A 198 15.34 22.34 9.22
CA ASP A 198 15.85 22.06 10.56
C ASP A 198 16.52 23.31 11.18
N PRO A 199 16.65 23.40 12.53
CA PRO A 199 17.30 24.54 13.18
C PRO A 199 18.78 24.77 12.79
N SER A 200 19.43 23.79 12.19
CA SER A 200 20.81 23.85 11.69
C SER A 200 20.92 24.22 10.21
N ASP A 201 19.82 24.33 9.47
CA ASP A 201 19.85 24.67 8.06
C ASP A 201 20.18 26.17 7.84
N PRO A 202 20.92 26.53 6.77
CA PRO A 202 21.31 27.92 6.52
C PRO A 202 20.11 28.79 6.14
N GLN A 203 20.12 30.07 6.53
CA GLN A 203 19.02 31.03 6.29
C GLN A 203 18.68 31.27 4.80
N THR A 204 19.57 30.88 3.88
CA THR A 204 19.36 30.93 2.43
C THR A 204 18.44 29.82 1.93
N LEU A 205 18.38 28.69 2.64
CA LEU A 205 17.53 27.54 2.32
C LEU A 205 16.05 27.87 2.60
N ARG A 206 15.16 27.25 1.83
CA ARG A 206 13.71 27.52 1.90
C ARG A 206 12.92 26.22 1.97
N ASP A 207 11.85 26.22 2.74
CA ASP A 207 10.98 25.06 2.88
C ASP A 207 9.97 24.92 1.73
N ARG A 208 9.16 23.85 1.77
CA ARG A 208 8.02 23.64 0.85
C ARG A 208 7.02 24.79 0.85
N THR A 209 6.75 25.40 1.99
CA THR A 209 5.80 26.51 2.13
C THR A 209 6.30 27.74 1.38
N ALA A 210 7.59 28.07 1.51
CA ALA A 210 8.24 29.16 0.80
C ALA A 210 8.35 28.90 -0.72
N LEU A 211 8.52 27.64 -1.17
CA LEU A 211 8.42 27.28 -2.58
C LEU A 211 7.01 27.56 -3.13
N ILE A 212 5.97 27.02 -2.47
CA ILE A 212 4.57 27.15 -2.92
C ILE A 212 4.15 28.62 -2.96
N ARG A 213 4.49 29.44 -1.96
CA ARG A 213 4.24 30.90 -1.97
C ARG A 213 4.90 31.60 -3.16
N LYS A 214 6.09 31.16 -3.59
CA LYS A 214 6.84 31.77 -4.70
C LYS A 214 6.30 31.41 -6.08
N PHE A 215 5.48 30.37 -6.23
CA PHE A 215 4.85 30.05 -7.52
C PHE A 215 3.98 31.20 -8.09
N LYS A 216 3.48 32.13 -7.26
CA LYS A 216 2.79 33.34 -7.74
C LYS A 216 3.59 34.15 -8.76
N LEU A 217 4.93 34.15 -8.62
CA LEU A 217 5.85 34.90 -9.49
C LEU A 217 5.84 34.39 -10.95
N LEU A 218 5.36 33.17 -11.19
CA LEU A 218 5.21 32.60 -12.53
C LEU A 218 3.96 33.14 -13.24
N VAL A 219 2.87 33.32 -12.48
CA VAL A 219 1.61 33.89 -12.98
C VAL A 219 1.74 35.40 -13.16
N GLU A 220 2.34 36.09 -12.20
CA GLU A 220 2.61 37.53 -12.26
C GLU A 220 3.62 37.89 -13.36
N GLY A 221 4.61 37.02 -13.61
CA GLY A 221 5.70 37.26 -14.56
C GLY A 221 5.44 36.86 -16.02
N SER A 222 4.23 36.40 -16.36
CA SER A 222 3.87 35.88 -17.70
C SER A 222 4.87 34.86 -18.26
N ARG A 223 5.44 34.02 -17.39
CA ARG A 223 6.45 33.01 -17.79
C ARG A 223 5.78 31.74 -18.27
N SER A 224 6.33 31.13 -19.32
CA SER A 224 5.93 29.81 -19.81
C SER A 224 6.34 28.71 -18.82
N ALA A 225 5.55 28.53 -17.77
CA ALA A 225 5.55 27.33 -16.94
C ALA A 225 4.51 26.36 -17.53
N GLU A 226 4.92 25.62 -18.57
CA GLU A 226 4.06 24.62 -19.21
C GLU A 226 3.53 23.63 -18.14
N HIS A 227 2.24 23.31 -18.23
CA HIS A 227 1.54 22.42 -17.29
C HIS A 227 1.40 22.93 -15.83
N PHE A 228 1.80 24.16 -15.49
CA PHE A 228 1.61 24.69 -14.12
C PHE A 228 0.13 25.11 -13.88
N PRO A 229 -0.61 24.47 -12.95
CA PRO A 229 -2.08 24.60 -12.90
C PRO A 229 -2.62 25.94 -12.40
N CYS A 230 -1.79 26.86 -11.90
CA CYS A 230 -2.26 28.21 -11.52
C CYS A 230 -2.32 29.20 -12.70
N VAL A 231 -1.65 28.93 -13.83
CA VAL A 231 -1.74 29.79 -15.01
C VAL A 231 -3.17 29.73 -15.55
N GLY A 232 -3.84 30.89 -15.66
CA GLY A 232 -5.25 30.97 -16.07
C GLY A 232 -6.26 30.40 -15.06
N CYS A 233 -5.86 30.07 -13.83
CA CYS A 233 -6.76 29.49 -12.83
C CYS A 233 -7.72 30.55 -12.25
N PRO A 234 -9.05 30.33 -12.26
CA PRO A 234 -10.01 31.30 -11.71
C PRO A 234 -9.81 31.54 -10.21
N ASN A 235 -9.42 30.52 -9.45
CA ASN A 235 -9.16 30.60 -8.02
C ASN A 235 -7.80 31.25 -7.65
N TYR A 236 -7.02 31.75 -8.61
CA TYR A 236 -5.69 32.33 -8.35
C TYR A 236 -5.72 33.42 -7.26
N LYS A 237 -6.69 34.34 -7.34
CA LYS A 237 -6.83 35.45 -6.40
C LYS A 237 -7.11 34.96 -4.98
N ASP A 238 -7.96 33.97 -4.81
CA ASP A 238 -8.27 33.37 -3.51
C ASP A 238 -7.06 32.60 -2.94
N CYS A 239 -6.31 31.92 -3.81
CA CYS A 239 -5.16 31.11 -3.41
C CYS A 239 -3.98 31.97 -2.91
N TYR A 240 -3.64 33.05 -3.62
CA TYR A 240 -2.50 33.91 -3.29
C TYR A 240 -2.87 35.23 -2.61
N GLY A 241 -4.15 35.43 -2.29
CA GLY A 241 -4.66 36.55 -1.50
C GLY A 241 -4.20 36.53 -0.02
N PRO A 242 -4.75 37.42 0.83
CA PRO A 242 -4.30 37.57 2.22
C PRO A 242 -4.35 36.28 3.05
N GLU A 243 -5.34 35.41 2.80
CA GLU A 243 -5.51 34.13 3.51
C GLU A 243 -4.53 33.02 3.06
N GLN A 244 -3.77 33.22 1.97
CA GLN A 244 -2.76 32.27 1.47
C GLN A 244 -3.28 30.82 1.29
N ARG A 245 -4.55 30.65 0.85
CA ARG A 245 -5.18 29.33 0.65
C ARG A 245 -4.43 28.40 -0.31
N VAL A 246 -3.48 28.90 -1.10
CA VAL A 246 -2.55 28.07 -1.85
C VAL A 246 -1.86 27.01 -0.97
N LEU A 247 -1.61 27.30 0.30
CA LEU A 247 -0.93 26.41 1.23
C LEU A 247 -1.79 25.23 1.72
N SER A 248 -3.12 25.37 1.70
CA SER A 248 -4.04 24.25 1.93
C SER A 248 -4.41 23.52 0.63
N ARG A 249 -4.32 24.21 -0.51
CA ARG A 249 -4.77 23.73 -1.83
C ARG A 249 -3.69 23.07 -2.68
N ILE A 250 -2.42 23.40 -2.49
CA ILE A 250 -1.28 22.77 -3.17
C ILE A 250 -0.48 21.97 -2.14
N VAL A 251 -0.27 20.69 -2.41
CA VAL A 251 0.51 19.78 -1.57
C VAL A 251 1.49 18.96 -2.42
N PRO A 252 2.67 18.61 -1.92
CA PRO A 252 3.48 17.57 -2.55
C PRO A 252 2.78 16.21 -2.40
N PHE A 253 2.71 15.44 -3.49
CA PHE A 253 2.54 13.99 -3.42
C PHE A 253 3.88 13.36 -3.00
N SER A 254 4.95 13.78 -3.68
CA SER A 254 6.32 13.73 -3.16
C SER A 254 7.08 14.97 -3.66
N PHE A 255 7.73 15.65 -2.73
CA PHE A 255 8.48 16.87 -2.94
C PHE A 255 9.76 16.62 -3.72
N TYR A 256 10.51 15.56 -3.40
CA TYR A 256 11.72 15.18 -4.13
C TYR A 256 11.40 14.21 -5.28
N PRO A 257 12.35 13.94 -6.20
CA PRO A 257 12.31 12.73 -6.98
C PRO A 257 12.29 11.50 -6.06
N PHE A 258 11.50 10.50 -6.43
CA PHE A 258 11.11 9.41 -5.53
C PHE A 258 10.99 8.08 -6.25
N HIS A 259 11.28 6.98 -5.55
CA HIS A 259 10.94 5.64 -6.02
C HIS A 259 9.50 5.27 -5.63
N MET A 260 8.86 4.46 -6.47
CA MET A 260 7.51 3.96 -6.27
C MET A 260 7.36 2.56 -6.87
N PHE A 261 6.76 1.64 -6.12
CA PHE A 261 6.31 0.35 -6.62
C PHE A 261 4.78 0.31 -6.71
N ILE A 262 4.26 -0.38 -7.72
CA ILE A 262 2.83 -0.61 -7.89
C ILE A 262 2.58 -2.10 -7.66
N PHE A 263 1.72 -2.40 -6.69
CA PHE A 263 1.26 -3.76 -6.41
C PHE A 263 -0.24 -3.86 -6.67
N LYS A 264 -0.73 -4.98 -7.19
CA LYS A 264 -2.15 -5.31 -7.10
C LYS A 264 -2.58 -5.28 -5.62
N ALA A 265 -3.74 -4.71 -5.33
CA ALA A 265 -4.19 -4.53 -3.97
C ALA A 265 -4.39 -5.88 -3.28
N LEU A 266 -3.72 -6.06 -2.13
CA LEU A 266 -3.91 -7.20 -1.26
C LEU A 266 -5.10 -6.96 -0.32
N THR A 267 -5.70 -8.06 0.14
CA THR A 267 -7.04 -8.02 0.73
C THR A 267 -7.04 -7.52 2.17
N LEU A 268 -6.10 -7.96 3.00
CA LEU A 268 -5.98 -7.58 4.42
C LEU A 268 -4.52 -7.42 4.84
N ASN A 269 -4.25 -6.55 5.82
CA ASN A 269 -3.00 -6.61 6.56
C ASN A 269 -3.02 -7.83 7.50
N ALA A 270 -1.85 -8.40 7.82
CA ALA A 270 -1.71 -9.54 8.71
C ALA A 270 -2.41 -9.37 10.08
N ALA A 271 -2.31 -8.21 10.72
CA ALA A 271 -2.94 -7.99 12.03
C ALA A 271 -4.49 -7.98 11.95
N ASP A 272 -5.04 -7.51 10.83
CA ASP A 272 -6.48 -7.52 10.56
C ASP A 272 -6.97 -8.95 10.30
N PHE A 273 -6.26 -9.68 9.43
CA PHE A 273 -6.53 -11.09 9.13
C PHE A 273 -6.50 -11.97 10.38
N LEU A 274 -5.42 -11.87 11.17
CA LEU A 274 -5.27 -12.61 12.43
C LEU A 274 -6.40 -12.29 13.43
N SER A 275 -6.86 -11.05 13.48
CA SER A 275 -8.00 -10.64 14.33
C SER A 275 -9.31 -11.31 13.89
N LEU A 276 -9.60 -11.32 12.58
CA LEU A 276 -10.81 -11.97 12.02
C LEU A 276 -10.78 -13.50 12.20
N VAL A 277 -9.64 -14.14 11.93
CA VAL A 277 -9.42 -15.57 12.18
C VAL A 277 -9.68 -15.90 13.65
N SER A 278 -9.13 -15.12 14.59
CA SER A 278 -9.35 -15.25 16.04
C SER A 278 -10.82 -15.03 16.46
N GLY A 279 -11.65 -14.41 15.62
CA GLY A 279 -13.09 -14.25 15.82
C GLY A 279 -13.60 -12.84 16.03
N ALA A 280 -12.79 -11.80 15.74
CA ALA A 280 -13.30 -10.42 15.69
C ALA A 280 -14.40 -10.28 14.63
N SER A 281 -15.37 -9.40 14.88
CA SER A 281 -16.39 -9.07 13.87
C SER A 281 -15.88 -8.02 12.89
N TYR A 282 -16.42 -8.01 11.67
CA TYR A 282 -16.11 -6.96 10.68
C TYR A 282 -16.40 -5.55 11.21
N THR A 283 -17.52 -5.37 11.90
CA THR A 283 -17.93 -4.07 12.46
C THR A 283 -16.98 -3.61 13.58
N GLU A 284 -16.65 -4.49 14.53
CA GLU A 284 -15.69 -4.22 15.62
C GLU A 284 -14.32 -3.79 15.05
N LEU A 285 -13.80 -4.54 14.08
CA LEU A 285 -12.50 -4.24 13.49
C LEU A 285 -12.53 -2.96 12.64
N GLU A 286 -13.64 -2.68 11.94
CA GLU A 286 -13.82 -1.41 11.24
C GLU A 286 -13.80 -0.21 12.20
N GLU A 287 -14.53 -0.28 13.31
CA GLU A 287 -14.58 0.75 14.34
C GLU A 287 -13.21 0.98 14.99
N GLU A 288 -12.45 -0.09 15.27
CA GLU A 288 -11.09 0.01 15.78
C GLU A 288 -10.12 0.66 14.80
N LEU A 289 -10.19 0.31 13.51
CA LEU A 289 -9.35 0.91 12.46
C LEU A 289 -9.68 2.40 12.26
N VAL A 290 -10.97 2.75 12.21
CA VAL A 290 -11.42 4.15 12.12
C VAL A 290 -10.98 4.96 13.34
N LYS A 291 -11.12 4.42 14.56
CA LYS A 291 -10.65 5.06 15.79
C LYS A 291 -9.13 5.28 15.82
N LYS A 292 -8.36 4.41 15.18
CA LYS A 292 -6.90 4.54 14.99
C LYS A 292 -6.51 5.45 13.80
N GLY A 293 -7.47 5.98 13.04
CA GLY A 293 -7.21 6.77 11.83
C GLY A 293 -6.73 5.95 10.63
N LEU A 294 -6.82 4.62 10.66
CA LEU A 294 -6.37 3.69 9.63
C LEU A 294 -7.44 3.49 8.54
N TYR A 295 -7.88 4.61 7.95
CA TYR A 295 -8.99 4.64 6.99
C TYR A 295 -8.76 3.76 5.75
N GLY A 296 -7.52 3.63 5.27
CA GLY A 296 -7.20 2.75 4.14
C GLY A 296 -7.37 1.26 4.45
N ARG A 297 -6.99 0.79 5.65
CA ARG A 297 -7.27 -0.58 6.10
C ARG A 297 -8.77 -0.83 6.31
N SER A 298 -9.51 0.17 6.81
CA SER A 298 -10.98 0.14 6.86
C SER A 298 -11.61 0.03 5.46
N SER A 299 -11.05 0.72 4.45
CA SER A 299 -11.45 0.60 3.04
C SER A 299 -11.28 -0.85 2.52
N CYS A 300 -10.12 -1.47 2.76
CA CYS A 300 -9.90 -2.89 2.41
C CYS A 300 -10.92 -3.83 3.06
N LEU A 301 -11.19 -3.65 4.37
CA LEU A 301 -12.14 -4.47 5.10
C LEU A 301 -13.58 -4.35 4.56
N LYS A 302 -13.96 -3.15 4.09
CA LYS A 302 -15.26 -2.88 3.45
C LYS A 302 -15.41 -3.58 2.10
N SER A 303 -14.35 -3.59 1.29
CA SER A 303 -14.36 -4.26 -0.02
C SER A 303 -14.72 -5.74 0.11
N ILE A 304 -14.18 -6.43 1.13
CA ILE A 304 -14.48 -7.84 1.42
C ILE A 304 -15.96 -8.03 1.77
N ARG A 305 -16.51 -7.17 2.63
CA ARG A 305 -17.91 -7.25 3.07
C ARG A 305 -18.91 -6.95 1.93
N GLN A 306 -18.51 -6.15 0.95
CA GLN A 306 -19.34 -5.81 -0.20
C GLN A 306 -19.32 -6.89 -1.29
N ASP A 307 -18.32 -7.78 -1.30
CA ASP A 307 -18.31 -8.95 -2.17
C ASP A 307 -19.29 -10.02 -1.66
N SER A 308 -20.52 -9.94 -2.16
CA SER A 308 -21.62 -10.84 -1.78
C SER A 308 -21.44 -12.29 -2.23
N GLN A 309 -20.35 -12.63 -2.94
CA GLN A 309 -20.06 -13.98 -3.43
C GLN A 309 -19.11 -14.78 -2.55
N MET A 310 -18.51 -14.17 -1.52
CA MET A 310 -17.66 -14.89 -0.57
C MET A 310 -18.47 -15.91 0.24
N THR A 311 -17.96 -17.14 0.29
CA THR A 311 -18.49 -18.22 1.14
C THR A 311 -18.39 -17.88 2.62
N ALA A 312 -19.03 -18.67 3.50
CA ALA A 312 -18.86 -18.50 4.95
C ALA A 312 -17.37 -18.44 5.33
N PRO A 313 -16.95 -17.58 6.28
CA PRO A 313 -15.53 -17.34 6.58
C PRO A 313 -14.82 -18.55 7.21
N ARG A 314 -15.57 -19.48 7.80
CA ARG A 314 -15.08 -20.63 8.57
C ARG A 314 -15.96 -21.85 8.33
N LEU A 315 -15.44 -23.03 8.67
CA LEU A 315 -16.18 -24.29 8.71
C LEU A 315 -16.95 -24.48 10.02
N PHE A 316 -16.41 -23.99 11.15
CA PHE A 316 -16.97 -24.22 12.49
C PHE A 316 -17.19 -22.91 13.25
N GLU A 317 -18.46 -22.52 13.41
CA GLU A 317 -18.83 -21.27 14.11
C GLU A 317 -18.75 -21.39 15.64
N SER A 318 -18.90 -22.59 16.17
CA SER A 318 -18.99 -22.92 17.60
C SER A 318 -18.36 -24.29 17.93
N GLY A 319 -18.33 -24.63 19.23
CA GLY A 319 -17.75 -25.90 19.73
C GLY A 319 -16.22 -25.92 19.72
N SER A 320 -15.64 -27.03 20.20
CA SER A 320 -14.18 -27.17 20.34
C SER A 320 -13.43 -27.27 19.01
N ARG A 321 -14.08 -27.72 17.93
CA ARG A 321 -13.51 -27.67 16.57
C ARG A 321 -13.11 -26.26 16.12
N ARG A 322 -13.76 -25.22 16.63
CA ARG A 322 -13.38 -23.83 16.37
C ARG A 322 -11.97 -23.50 16.89
N PHE A 323 -11.53 -24.07 18.01
CA PHE A 323 -10.16 -23.91 18.51
C PHE A 323 -9.16 -24.45 17.47
N LEU A 324 -9.38 -25.69 17.03
CA LEU A 324 -8.52 -26.38 16.07
C LEU A 324 -8.50 -25.72 14.69
N GLU A 325 -9.64 -25.20 14.20
CA GLU A 325 -9.70 -24.41 12.97
C GLU A 325 -8.86 -23.13 13.08
N ILE A 326 -9.02 -22.35 14.16
CA ILE A 326 -8.24 -21.12 14.38
C ILE A 326 -6.73 -21.44 14.47
N LEU A 327 -6.36 -22.53 15.17
CA LEU A 327 -4.98 -22.97 15.27
C LEU A 327 -4.41 -23.37 13.90
N TYR A 328 -5.13 -24.17 13.12
CA TYR A 328 -4.73 -24.58 11.77
C TYR A 328 -4.51 -23.38 10.83
N LEU A 329 -5.42 -22.40 10.86
CA LEU A 329 -5.32 -21.20 10.02
C LEU A 329 -4.16 -20.30 10.44
N LYS A 330 -3.93 -20.11 11.75
CA LYS A 330 -2.78 -19.35 12.26
C LYS A 330 -1.45 -20.05 11.95
N LEU A 331 -1.35 -21.38 12.11
CA LEU A 331 -0.16 -22.15 11.74
C LEU A 331 0.09 -22.12 10.23
N THR A 332 -0.96 -22.14 9.40
CA THR A 332 -0.84 -21.96 7.95
C THR A 332 -0.32 -20.57 7.58
N PHE A 333 -0.81 -19.52 8.24
CA PHE A 333 -0.28 -18.16 8.06
C PHE A 333 1.21 -18.07 8.44
N LEU A 334 1.60 -18.67 9.57
CA LEU A 334 2.99 -18.70 10.01
C LEU A 334 3.89 -19.52 9.06
N ALA A 335 3.38 -20.61 8.47
CA ALA A 335 4.10 -21.38 7.47
C ALA A 335 4.41 -20.53 6.22
N GLU A 336 3.44 -19.80 5.69
CA GLU A 336 3.68 -18.93 4.53
C GLU A 336 4.61 -17.76 4.84
N VAL A 337 4.45 -17.11 6.00
CA VAL A 337 5.40 -16.08 6.48
C VAL A 337 6.83 -16.63 6.56
N PHE A 338 6.99 -17.85 7.09
CA PHE A 338 8.30 -18.48 7.27
C PHE A 338 8.95 -18.91 5.95
N GLN A 339 8.18 -19.51 5.03
CA GLN A 339 8.66 -19.87 3.69
C GLN A 339 9.15 -18.62 2.94
N ASP A 340 8.35 -17.55 2.99
CA ASP A 340 8.59 -16.31 2.26
C ASP A 340 9.82 -15.56 2.82
N ILE A 341 10.02 -15.50 4.13
CA ILE A 341 11.25 -14.93 4.75
C ILE A 341 12.48 -15.84 4.55
N SER A 342 12.34 -17.16 4.69
CA SER A 342 13.47 -18.09 4.52
C SER A 342 14.02 -18.10 3.09
N SER A 343 13.21 -17.68 2.11
CA SER A 343 13.61 -17.55 0.72
C SER A 343 14.54 -16.35 0.42
N GLY A 344 14.72 -15.41 1.35
CA GLY A 344 15.74 -14.36 1.20
C GLY A 344 15.81 -13.32 2.32
N SER A 345 17.02 -13.07 2.81
CA SER A 345 17.40 -11.78 3.40
C SER A 345 18.91 -11.62 3.63
N GLU A 346 19.53 -10.66 2.96
CA GLU A 346 20.47 -9.73 3.62
C GLU A 346 19.83 -8.34 3.58
N GLY A 347 19.26 -7.87 4.70
CA GLY A 347 18.63 -6.54 4.76
C GLY A 347 19.62 -5.43 5.18
N ILE A 348 19.19 -4.16 5.09
CA ILE A 348 19.93 -3.06 5.74
C ILE A 348 19.93 -3.29 7.26
N LYS A 349 21.11 -3.27 7.87
CA LYS A 349 21.33 -3.64 9.28
C LYS A 349 21.04 -2.51 10.28
N HIS A 350 20.13 -1.59 9.95
CA HIS A 350 19.82 -0.43 10.81
C HIS A 350 18.75 -0.79 11.86
N PRO A 351 18.89 -0.37 13.13
CA PRO A 351 17.96 -0.74 14.20
C PRO A 351 16.50 -0.29 13.97
N ASP A 352 16.26 0.79 13.23
CA ASP A 352 14.89 1.24 12.88
C ASP A 352 14.31 0.55 11.62
N LEU A 353 15.14 -0.13 10.83
CA LEU A 353 14.75 -0.76 9.54
C LEU A 353 14.49 -2.25 9.70
N ARG A 354 13.74 -2.61 10.75
CA ARG A 354 13.36 -4.00 11.04
C ARG A 354 12.15 -4.42 10.21
N LEU A 355 12.05 -5.72 9.95
CA LEU A 355 10.82 -6.34 9.49
C LEU A 355 9.67 -5.98 10.45
N SER A 356 8.47 -5.76 9.91
CA SER A 356 7.29 -5.29 10.63
C SER A 356 6.06 -6.08 10.20
N LEU A 357 5.13 -6.33 11.12
CA LEU A 357 3.85 -6.96 10.79
C LEU A 357 3.01 -6.11 9.81
N GLU A 358 3.27 -4.79 9.74
CA GLU A 358 2.64 -3.87 8.79
C GLU A 358 3.08 -4.10 7.34
N SER A 359 4.26 -4.71 7.10
CA SER A 359 4.68 -5.11 5.75
C SER A 359 4.10 -6.44 5.29
N ILE A 360 3.44 -7.21 6.18
CA ILE A 360 2.86 -8.52 5.89
C ILE A 360 1.38 -8.38 5.53
N TRP A 361 1.01 -8.92 4.37
CA TRP A 361 -0.31 -8.79 3.77
C TRP A 361 -0.85 -10.14 3.31
N VAL A 362 -2.18 -10.24 3.28
CA VAL A 362 -2.91 -11.47 2.96
C VAL A 362 -3.79 -11.23 1.73
N LYS A 363 -3.59 -12.05 0.70
CA LYS A 363 -4.54 -12.19 -0.41
C LYS A 363 -5.56 -13.26 -0.06
N LEU A 364 -6.84 -12.92 -0.11
CA LEU A 364 -7.95 -13.88 -0.10
C LEU A 364 -8.30 -14.26 -1.55
N PRO A 365 -8.92 -15.44 -1.79
CA PRO A 365 -9.31 -15.85 -3.14
C PRO A 365 -10.43 -14.92 -3.64
N GLU A 366 -10.34 -14.50 -4.89
CA GLU A 366 -11.30 -13.54 -5.47
C GLU A 366 -12.67 -14.22 -5.66
N HIS A 367 -12.75 -15.35 -6.39
CA HIS A 367 -13.99 -16.13 -6.50
C HIS A 367 -13.72 -17.65 -6.64
N GLY A 368 -14.72 -18.48 -6.35
CA GLY A 368 -14.78 -19.88 -6.80
C GLY A 368 -14.08 -20.93 -5.92
N SER A 369 -13.55 -20.57 -4.75
CA SER A 369 -13.00 -21.56 -3.81
C SER A 369 -14.12 -22.48 -3.28
N ARG A 370 -13.87 -23.80 -3.27
CA ARG A 370 -14.79 -24.78 -2.64
C ARG A 370 -14.72 -24.80 -1.11
N LEU A 371 -13.74 -24.10 -0.55
CA LEU A 371 -13.53 -23.90 0.88
C LEU A 371 -13.93 -22.47 1.27
N PRO A 372 -14.25 -22.24 2.56
CA PRO A 372 -14.24 -20.91 3.18
C PRO A 372 -13.03 -20.07 2.75
N PHE A 373 -13.24 -18.80 2.43
CA PHE A 373 -12.17 -17.96 1.87
C PHE A 373 -10.97 -17.78 2.82
N MET A 374 -11.12 -17.97 4.14
CA MET A 374 -10.00 -17.95 5.09
C MET A 374 -9.11 -19.20 5.03
N TRP A 375 -9.47 -20.23 4.27
CA TRP A 375 -8.69 -21.48 4.13
C TRP A 375 -7.78 -21.52 2.89
N ASP A 376 -7.98 -20.61 1.93
CA ASP A 376 -7.27 -20.58 0.63
C ASP A 376 -6.65 -19.20 0.38
N PHE A 377 -5.94 -18.68 1.40
CA PHE A 377 -5.26 -17.39 1.35
C PHE A 377 -3.79 -17.54 0.97
N ARG A 378 -3.16 -16.43 0.57
CA ARG A 378 -1.70 -16.32 0.43
C ARG A 378 -1.14 -15.14 1.20
N VAL A 379 0.03 -15.32 1.82
CA VAL A 379 0.79 -14.26 2.47
C VAL A 379 1.82 -13.67 1.51
N LYS A 380 1.93 -12.35 1.48
CA LYS A 380 2.90 -11.59 0.68
C LYS A 380 3.38 -10.36 1.43
N PHE A 381 4.57 -9.90 1.11
CA PHE A 381 5.19 -8.74 1.73
C PHE A 381 5.27 -7.57 0.75
N MET A 382 5.01 -6.36 1.25
CA MET A 382 5.18 -5.11 0.51
C MET A 382 6.12 -4.19 1.28
N ASP A 383 7.42 -4.39 1.05
CA ASP A 383 8.52 -3.60 1.63
C ASP A 383 9.69 -3.44 0.65
N ILE A 384 10.72 -2.71 1.10
CA ILE A 384 11.99 -2.48 0.40
C ILE A 384 13.20 -3.12 1.10
N PHE A 385 12.98 -3.98 2.10
CA PHE A 385 14.05 -4.58 2.91
C PHE A 385 14.43 -5.99 2.45
N ARG A 386 13.57 -6.61 1.64
CA ARG A 386 13.84 -7.90 0.99
C ARG A 386 14.89 -7.77 -0.10
N GLN A 387 15.94 -8.58 0.03
CA GLN A 387 17.05 -8.70 -0.92
C GLN A 387 17.28 -10.19 -1.16
N GLN A 388 17.53 -10.57 -2.43
CA GLN A 388 18.02 -11.92 -2.71
C GLN A 388 19.39 -12.11 -2.07
N THR A 389 19.64 -13.28 -1.50
CA THR A 389 20.95 -13.64 -0.98
C THR A 389 21.83 -14.16 -2.11
N ASP A 390 22.93 -13.45 -2.39
CA ASP A 390 24.05 -14.09 -3.09
C ASP A 390 24.56 -15.24 -2.21
N LYS A 391 24.74 -16.43 -2.80
CA LYS A 391 25.05 -17.69 -2.10
C LYS A 391 26.44 -17.72 -1.41
N THR A 392 27.12 -16.58 -1.36
CA THR A 392 28.50 -16.39 -0.91
C THR A 392 28.65 -15.52 0.34
N SER A 393 27.59 -14.90 0.83
CA SER A 393 27.64 -14.02 2.02
C SER A 393 27.62 -14.79 3.36
N THR A 394 28.35 -14.28 4.35
CA THR A 394 28.38 -14.84 5.72
C THR A 394 27.10 -14.51 6.50
N ALA A 395 26.07 -15.34 6.31
CA ALA A 395 24.67 -15.04 6.66
C ALA A 395 24.28 -15.05 8.16
N GLY A 396 25.18 -15.40 9.09
CA GLY A 396 24.82 -15.74 10.48
C GLY A 396 23.98 -14.72 11.24
N LEU A 397 24.39 -13.45 11.26
CA LEU A 397 23.70 -12.40 12.03
C LEU A 397 22.41 -11.89 11.37
N ALA A 398 22.32 -11.94 10.03
CA ALA A 398 21.11 -11.57 9.31
C ALA A 398 20.00 -12.60 9.56
N ASN A 399 20.36 -13.89 9.51
CA ASN A 399 19.46 -15.00 9.83
C ASN A 399 18.96 -14.92 11.29
N ALA A 400 19.84 -14.60 12.25
CA ALA A 400 19.46 -14.42 13.66
C ALA A 400 18.36 -13.36 13.86
N ASN A 401 18.47 -12.20 13.21
CA ASN A 401 17.45 -11.15 13.27
C ASN A 401 16.13 -11.56 12.59
N ALA A 402 16.20 -12.25 11.46
CA ALA A 402 15.02 -12.77 10.76
C ALA A 402 14.27 -13.81 11.60
N LEU A 403 14.99 -14.76 12.20
CA LEU A 403 14.43 -15.76 13.13
C LEU A 403 13.85 -15.12 14.39
N PHE A 404 14.51 -14.12 14.97
CA PHE A 404 13.97 -13.40 16.13
C PHE A 404 12.65 -12.70 15.77
N PHE A 405 12.58 -12.00 14.63
CA PHE A 405 11.33 -11.42 14.12
C PHE A 405 10.25 -12.48 13.86
N LEU A 406 10.59 -13.60 13.22
CA LEU A 406 9.67 -14.71 12.97
C LEU A 406 9.08 -15.26 14.28
N GLY A 407 9.92 -15.45 15.31
CA GLY A 407 9.46 -15.84 16.65
C GLY A 407 8.50 -14.82 17.27
N LEU A 408 8.78 -13.51 17.12
CA LEU A 408 7.86 -12.45 17.56
C LEU A 408 6.52 -12.47 16.80
N VAL A 409 6.53 -12.67 15.49
CA VAL A 409 5.31 -12.83 14.67
C VAL A 409 4.54 -14.09 15.08
N TRP A 410 5.22 -15.18 15.43
CA TRP A 410 4.62 -16.42 15.92
C TRP A 410 3.80 -16.19 17.19
N PHE A 411 4.41 -15.60 18.22
CA PHE A 411 3.71 -15.30 19.47
C PHE A 411 2.67 -14.19 19.30
N HIS A 412 2.89 -13.20 18.41
CA HIS A 412 1.86 -12.24 18.05
C HIS A 412 0.62 -12.94 17.47
N ALA A 413 0.81 -13.81 16.47
CA ALA A 413 -0.28 -14.51 15.79
C ALA A 413 -1.08 -15.41 16.74
N LEU A 414 -0.40 -16.16 17.61
CA LEU A 414 -1.05 -17.09 18.53
C LEU A 414 -1.71 -16.39 19.72
N LEU A 415 -1.10 -15.35 20.31
CA LEU A 415 -1.47 -14.86 21.64
C LEU A 415 -2.17 -13.48 21.67
N VAL A 416 -1.93 -12.58 20.71
CA VAL A 416 -2.48 -11.21 20.79
C VAL A 416 -3.99 -11.23 20.55
N ASN A 417 -4.74 -10.65 21.49
CA ASN A 417 -6.20 -10.63 21.48
C ASN A 417 -6.75 -9.36 22.15
N ARG A 418 -8.04 -9.31 22.48
CA ARG A 418 -8.69 -8.12 23.07
C ARG A 418 -8.27 -7.84 24.52
N ARG A 419 -7.81 -8.85 25.27
CA ARG A 419 -7.34 -8.72 26.66
C ARG A 419 -5.86 -8.45 26.79
N GLN A 420 -5.05 -8.93 25.85
CA GLN A 420 -3.60 -8.79 25.90
C GLN A 420 -3.04 -8.26 24.59
N ASP A 421 -2.30 -7.18 24.71
CA ASP A 421 -1.56 -6.57 23.62
C ASP A 421 -0.20 -7.25 23.43
N PHE A 422 0.49 -6.89 22.34
CA PHE A 422 1.80 -7.45 22.07
C PHE A 422 2.87 -6.98 23.07
N SER A 423 2.70 -5.82 23.72
CA SER A 423 3.61 -5.33 24.77
C SER A 423 3.66 -6.31 25.95
N SER A 424 2.48 -6.74 26.41
CA SER A 424 2.34 -7.72 27.49
C SER A 424 2.99 -9.06 27.12
N VAL A 425 2.69 -9.58 25.92
CA VAL A 425 3.27 -10.83 25.39
C VAL A 425 4.80 -10.74 25.29
N TYR A 426 5.32 -9.65 24.73
CA TYR A 426 6.75 -9.41 24.56
C TYR A 426 7.48 -9.36 25.91
N GLN A 427 6.92 -8.67 26.91
CA GLN A 427 7.53 -8.60 28.25
C GLN A 427 7.67 -9.99 28.88
N THR A 428 6.63 -10.83 28.83
CA THR A 428 6.71 -12.22 29.34
C THR A 428 7.72 -13.07 28.58
N LEU A 429 7.82 -12.93 27.25
CA LEU A 429 8.84 -13.61 26.44
C LEU A 429 10.27 -13.17 26.83
N MET A 430 10.50 -11.88 27.03
CA MET A 430 11.82 -11.38 27.45
C MET A 430 12.19 -11.80 28.88
N GLU A 431 11.22 -11.82 29.80
CA GLU A 431 11.43 -12.38 31.16
C GLU A 431 11.84 -13.85 31.08
N PHE A 432 11.17 -14.64 30.24
CA PHE A 432 11.51 -16.04 30.01
C PHE A 432 12.92 -16.22 29.40
N ILE A 433 13.25 -15.47 28.35
CA ILE A 433 14.58 -15.48 27.71
C ILE A 433 15.68 -15.22 28.74
N ASN A 434 15.52 -14.17 29.56
CA ASN A 434 16.50 -13.80 30.58
C ASN A 434 16.68 -14.90 31.63
N ARG A 435 15.60 -15.56 32.08
CA ARG A 435 15.67 -16.71 33.00
C ARG A 435 16.35 -17.93 32.36
N SER A 436 15.98 -18.30 31.13
CA SER A 436 16.59 -19.42 30.38
C SER A 436 18.07 -19.21 30.02
N SER A 437 18.55 -17.97 30.14
CA SER A 437 19.96 -17.59 29.95
C SER A 437 20.74 -17.62 31.27
N ALA A 438 20.06 -17.48 32.41
CA ALA A 438 20.65 -17.52 33.75
C ALA A 438 20.68 -18.94 34.36
N ASP A 439 19.72 -19.80 33.99
CA ASP A 439 19.60 -21.17 34.49
C ASP A 439 19.39 -22.15 33.32
N SER A 440 20.35 -23.06 33.14
CA SER A 440 20.31 -24.08 32.09
C SER A 440 19.36 -25.25 32.38
N SER A 441 18.83 -25.35 33.60
CA SER A 441 17.79 -26.32 33.96
C SER A 441 16.36 -25.83 33.68
N PHE A 442 16.21 -24.54 33.34
CA PHE A 442 14.92 -23.90 33.10
C PHE A 442 14.34 -24.27 31.73
N SER A 443 13.39 -25.21 31.71
CA SER A 443 12.66 -25.62 30.51
C SER A 443 11.44 -24.72 30.23
N PHE A 444 11.17 -24.46 28.96
CA PHE A 444 9.96 -23.77 28.50
C PHE A 444 8.69 -24.57 28.81
N ASP A 445 8.77 -25.90 28.72
CA ASP A 445 7.66 -26.80 29.02
C ASP A 445 7.27 -26.71 30.50
N ASN A 446 8.26 -26.84 31.39
CA ASN A 446 8.05 -26.69 32.84
C ASN A 446 7.46 -25.32 33.18
N TYR A 447 7.91 -24.25 32.52
CA TYR A 447 7.36 -22.90 32.76
C TYR A 447 5.90 -22.74 32.31
N ILE A 448 5.50 -23.35 31.19
CA ILE A 448 4.10 -23.40 30.75
C ILE A 448 3.25 -24.19 31.77
N HIS A 449 3.73 -25.34 32.25
CA HIS A 449 2.96 -26.23 33.14
C HIS A 449 2.93 -25.79 34.61
N GLU A 450 4.04 -25.33 35.18
CA GLU A 450 4.18 -25.05 36.62
C GLU A 450 3.70 -23.64 37.02
N ASN A 451 3.80 -22.68 36.11
CA ASN A 451 3.61 -21.26 36.42
C ASN A 451 2.57 -20.57 35.52
N THR A 452 1.85 -21.33 34.67
CA THR A 452 1.12 -20.89 33.47
C THR A 452 0.77 -19.40 33.51
N PRO A 453 1.65 -18.51 32.99
CA PRO A 453 1.33 -17.11 32.89
C PRO A 453 0.02 -17.00 32.11
N SER A 454 -0.91 -16.17 32.58
CA SER A 454 -2.22 -16.00 31.93
C SER A 454 -2.11 -15.72 30.43
N VAL A 455 -0.95 -15.23 30.00
CA VAL A 455 -0.51 -14.99 28.63
C VAL A 455 -0.48 -16.21 27.71
N PHE A 456 0.00 -17.37 28.18
CA PHE A 456 0.21 -18.57 27.33
C PHE A 456 -0.98 -19.56 27.30
N GLN A 457 -2.10 -19.23 27.95
CA GLN A 457 -3.29 -20.08 27.97
C GLN A 457 -3.88 -20.26 26.56
N ALA A 458 -4.31 -21.49 26.22
CA ALA A 458 -4.87 -21.82 24.91
C ALA A 458 -6.12 -21.00 24.53
N SER A 459 -6.90 -20.56 25.53
CA SER A 459 -8.04 -19.66 25.35
C SER A 459 -7.65 -18.32 24.69
N ASN A 460 -6.40 -17.86 24.83
CA ASN A 460 -5.94 -16.61 24.23
C ASN A 460 -5.85 -16.64 22.70
N ILE A 461 -5.99 -17.82 22.07
CA ILE A 461 -6.08 -17.90 20.60
C ILE A 461 -7.33 -17.21 20.07
N PHE A 462 -8.39 -17.10 20.88
CA PHE A 462 -9.64 -16.42 20.55
C PHE A 462 -9.51 -14.91 20.75
N ARG A 463 -10.25 -14.13 19.95
CA ARG A 463 -10.34 -12.66 20.10
C ARG A 463 -10.83 -12.27 21.51
N GLU A 464 -11.83 -12.99 22.00
CA GLU A 464 -12.40 -12.87 23.34
C GLU A 464 -12.26 -14.24 24.04
N PRO A 465 -11.27 -14.42 24.95
CA PRO A 465 -11.04 -15.69 25.65
C PRO A 465 -12.11 -16.01 26.71
N GLU A 466 -12.95 -15.04 27.10
CA GLU A 466 -14.01 -15.19 28.09
C GLU A 466 -14.98 -16.34 27.80
N GLY A 467 -15.13 -17.24 28.78
CA GLY A 467 -16.07 -18.36 28.68
C GLY A 467 -15.73 -19.36 27.58
N LYS A 468 -14.53 -19.30 27.00
CA LYS A 468 -14.03 -20.29 26.04
C LYS A 468 -13.24 -21.36 26.77
N THR A 469 -13.78 -22.57 26.81
CA THR A 469 -13.03 -23.76 27.21
C THR A 469 -12.34 -24.36 25.99
N VAL A 470 -11.14 -24.89 26.19
CA VAL A 470 -10.37 -25.65 25.20
C VAL A 470 -10.28 -27.08 25.74
N ASP A 471 -10.58 -28.07 24.89
CA ASP A 471 -10.61 -29.48 25.30
C ASP A 471 -9.19 -29.95 25.64
N ASN A 472 -9.03 -30.68 26.75
CA ASN A 472 -7.72 -31.15 27.23
C ASN A 472 -6.94 -31.92 26.14
N ASP A 473 -7.63 -32.73 25.35
CA ASP A 473 -7.06 -33.52 24.24
C ASP A 473 -6.40 -32.66 23.15
N THR A 474 -6.74 -31.35 23.09
CA THR A 474 -6.18 -30.39 22.13
C THR A 474 -5.05 -29.53 22.71
N LEU A 475 -4.80 -29.58 24.02
CA LEU A 475 -3.73 -28.80 24.68
C LEU A 475 -2.33 -29.25 24.21
N MET A 476 -2.13 -30.54 23.97
CA MET A 476 -0.85 -31.06 23.44
C MET A 476 -0.48 -30.43 22.06
N LEU A 477 -1.48 -30.10 21.24
CA LEU A 477 -1.26 -29.44 19.94
C LEU A 477 -0.92 -27.95 20.11
N TRP A 478 -1.50 -27.30 21.12
CA TRP A 478 -1.18 -25.94 21.52
C TRP A 478 0.25 -25.82 22.07
N GLU A 479 0.64 -26.74 22.95
CA GLU A 479 1.98 -26.80 23.54
C GLU A 479 3.04 -27.00 22.46
N LYS A 480 2.85 -27.96 21.53
CA LYS A 480 3.69 -28.10 20.32
C LYS A 480 3.80 -26.80 19.52
N ALA A 481 2.69 -26.08 19.33
CA ALA A 481 2.69 -24.81 18.60
C ALA A 481 3.48 -23.71 19.32
N LEU A 482 3.43 -23.63 20.65
CA LEU A 482 4.24 -22.71 21.44
C LEU A 482 5.72 -23.11 21.46
N GLN A 483 6.04 -24.40 21.61
CA GLN A 483 7.41 -24.95 21.55
C GLN A 483 8.08 -24.63 20.22
N ALA A 484 7.37 -24.82 19.09
CA ALA A 484 7.88 -24.46 17.78
C ALA A 484 8.23 -22.96 17.69
N GLY A 485 7.32 -22.07 18.08
CA GLY A 485 7.58 -20.63 18.12
C GLY A 485 8.72 -20.23 19.06
N TRP A 486 8.84 -20.90 20.21
CA TRP A 486 9.94 -20.72 21.15
C TRP A 486 11.29 -21.13 20.53
N SER A 487 11.35 -22.25 19.82
CA SER A 487 12.59 -22.72 19.17
C SER A 487 13.12 -21.70 18.17
N VAL A 488 12.23 -21.08 17.38
CA VAL A 488 12.56 -20.02 16.40
C VAL A 488 13.05 -18.75 17.10
N LEU A 489 12.31 -18.28 18.11
CA LEU A 489 12.67 -17.08 18.86
C LEU A 489 14.02 -17.22 19.57
N ASN A 490 14.26 -18.37 20.20
CA ASN A 490 15.48 -18.66 20.94
C ASN A 490 16.69 -18.89 20.00
N ALA A 491 16.50 -19.53 18.84
CA ALA A 491 17.53 -19.63 17.81
C ALA A 491 17.94 -18.25 17.28
N GLY A 492 16.97 -17.37 17.03
CA GLY A 492 17.22 -15.98 16.66
C GLY A 492 17.96 -15.20 17.76
N TYR A 493 17.52 -15.31 19.02
CA TYR A 493 18.14 -14.62 20.15
C TYR A 493 19.58 -15.09 20.44
N ARG A 494 19.84 -16.41 20.36
CA ARG A 494 21.17 -17.00 20.59
C ARG A 494 22.09 -16.96 19.36
N ALA A 495 21.59 -16.50 18.21
CA ALA A 495 22.24 -16.60 16.90
C ALA A 495 22.73 -18.04 16.59
N ASP A 496 21.84 -19.02 16.80
CA ASP A 496 22.17 -20.44 16.68
C ASP A 496 22.46 -20.84 15.23
N ALA A 497 23.74 -21.04 14.92
CA ALA A 497 24.23 -21.48 13.62
C ALA A 497 23.82 -22.93 13.27
N GLY A 498 23.32 -23.72 14.23
CA GLY A 498 22.80 -25.07 14.02
C GLY A 498 21.32 -25.11 13.64
N PHE A 499 20.60 -23.99 13.68
CA PHE A 499 19.18 -23.95 13.35
C PHE A 499 18.91 -24.27 11.87
N SER A 500 18.00 -25.22 11.61
CA SER A 500 17.61 -25.65 10.26
C SER A 500 16.18 -25.16 9.94
N PRO A 501 16.03 -24.21 8.99
CA PRO A 501 14.71 -23.76 8.53
C PRO A 501 13.87 -24.89 7.94
N ASP A 502 14.48 -25.81 7.19
CA ASP A 502 13.78 -26.94 6.56
C ASP A 502 13.19 -27.91 7.60
N ASN A 503 13.92 -28.18 8.70
CA ASN A 503 13.42 -29.01 9.80
C ASN A 503 12.23 -28.35 10.50
N LEU A 504 12.27 -27.03 10.73
CA LEU A 504 11.11 -26.31 11.29
C LEU A 504 9.91 -26.39 10.35
N LEU A 505 10.09 -26.17 9.04
CA LEU A 505 9.01 -26.29 8.07
C LEU A 505 8.38 -27.69 8.07
N GLN A 506 9.21 -28.74 8.13
CA GLN A 506 8.72 -30.12 8.25
C GLN A 506 7.95 -30.36 9.55
N GLN A 507 8.42 -29.83 10.69
CA GLN A 507 7.71 -29.91 11.97
C GLN A 507 6.38 -29.15 11.95
N LEU A 508 6.36 -27.96 11.33
CA LEU A 508 5.16 -27.13 11.20
C LEU A 508 4.12 -27.79 10.29
N ASP A 509 4.53 -28.37 9.16
CA ASP A 509 3.62 -29.11 8.28
C ASP A 509 3.10 -30.40 8.95
N SER A 510 3.94 -31.11 9.71
CA SER A 510 3.49 -32.23 10.54
C SER A 510 2.45 -31.79 11.56
N LEU A 511 2.69 -30.69 12.29
CA LEU A 511 1.75 -30.15 13.28
C LEU A 511 0.44 -29.68 12.62
N ARG A 512 0.50 -29.07 11.44
CA ARG A 512 -0.70 -28.66 10.68
C ARG A 512 -1.54 -29.86 10.26
N GLU A 513 -0.92 -30.94 9.77
CA GLU A 513 -1.64 -32.17 9.43
C GLU A 513 -2.14 -32.93 10.67
N GLU A 514 -1.44 -32.89 11.81
CA GLU A 514 -1.96 -33.39 13.10
C GLU A 514 -3.22 -32.61 13.54
N VAL A 515 -3.18 -31.28 13.58
CA VAL A 515 -4.33 -30.42 13.95
C VAL A 515 -5.52 -30.67 13.02
N LYS A 516 -5.26 -30.74 11.71
CA LYS A 516 -6.26 -31.05 10.68
C LYS A 516 -6.84 -32.47 10.83
N GLY A 517 -5.99 -33.44 11.17
CA GLY A 517 -6.40 -34.81 11.48
C GLY A 517 -7.38 -34.88 12.65
N VAL A 518 -7.09 -34.17 13.75
CA VAL A 518 -8.01 -34.07 14.90
C VAL A 518 -9.27 -33.27 14.55
N LEU A 519 -9.15 -32.15 13.84
CA LEU A 519 -10.26 -31.28 13.42
C LEU A 519 -11.33 -32.03 12.60
N PHE A 520 -10.90 -32.92 11.70
CA PHE A 520 -11.78 -33.75 10.88
C PHE A 520 -11.94 -35.19 11.40
N SER A 521 -11.40 -35.49 12.58
CA SER A 521 -11.61 -36.79 13.22
C SER A 521 -13.10 -36.97 13.56
N ARG A 522 -13.59 -38.20 13.38
CA ARG A 522 -14.91 -38.57 13.87
C ARG A 522 -14.85 -38.73 15.38
N VAL A 523 -15.15 -37.65 16.09
CA VAL A 523 -15.67 -37.75 17.46
C VAL A 523 -16.85 -38.73 17.40
N PRO A 524 -16.86 -39.83 18.17
CA PRO A 524 -18.04 -40.68 18.29
C PRO A 524 -19.19 -39.81 18.77
N ALA A 525 -20.30 -39.79 18.03
CA ALA A 525 -21.41 -38.91 18.36
C ALA A 525 -22.02 -39.31 19.72
N ASP A 526 -21.77 -38.49 20.73
CA ASP A 526 -22.60 -38.38 21.95
C ASP A 526 -23.65 -37.27 21.79
N GLU A 527 -23.86 -36.82 20.55
CA GLU A 527 -25.14 -36.27 20.11
C GLU A 527 -26.01 -37.47 19.75
N GLY A 528 -27.12 -37.64 20.49
CA GLY A 528 -27.89 -38.88 20.50
C GLY A 528 -28.25 -39.36 19.11
N THR A 529 -28.18 -40.69 18.90
CA THR A 529 -28.65 -41.36 17.68
C THR A 529 -29.94 -40.70 17.21
N PRO A 530 -29.98 -40.09 16.00
CA PRO A 530 -31.21 -39.54 15.48
C PRO A 530 -32.26 -40.63 15.54
N SER A 531 -33.48 -40.26 15.94
CA SER A 531 -34.54 -41.25 16.04
C SER A 531 -34.63 -42.01 14.71
N ARG A 532 -34.95 -43.30 14.78
CA ARG A 532 -35.14 -44.13 13.58
C ARG A 532 -36.25 -43.59 12.66
N ASP A 533 -36.99 -42.59 13.12
CA ASP A 533 -37.98 -41.83 12.36
C ASP A 533 -37.43 -40.52 11.75
N GLU A 534 -36.38 -39.91 12.32
CA GLU A 534 -35.64 -38.78 11.73
C GLU A 534 -34.78 -39.24 10.56
N GLU A 535 -34.10 -40.39 10.66
CA GLU A 535 -33.41 -41.00 9.51
C GLU A 535 -34.39 -41.32 8.36
N LYS A 536 -35.60 -41.78 8.67
CA LYS A 536 -36.66 -41.97 7.68
C LYS A 536 -37.15 -40.65 7.10
N ALA A 537 -37.28 -39.59 7.90
CA ALA A 537 -37.67 -38.27 7.42
C ALA A 537 -36.63 -37.69 6.45
N ILE A 538 -35.34 -37.74 6.82
CA ILE A 538 -34.23 -37.32 5.96
C ILE A 538 -34.17 -38.18 4.70
N SER A 539 -34.28 -39.51 4.82
CA SER A 539 -34.35 -40.42 3.66
C SER A 539 -35.55 -40.12 2.74
N GLY A 540 -36.71 -39.75 3.31
CA GLY A 540 -37.90 -39.34 2.58
C GLY A 540 -37.75 -38.00 1.86
N ILE A 541 -37.06 -37.03 2.46
CA ILE A 541 -36.71 -35.75 1.83
C ILE A 541 -35.73 -35.98 0.68
N LEU A 542 -34.67 -36.76 0.90
CA LEU A 542 -33.67 -37.07 -0.12
C LEU A 542 -34.26 -37.87 -1.29
N ARG A 543 -35.16 -38.83 -1.04
CA ARG A 543 -35.93 -39.48 -2.10
C ARG A 543 -36.82 -38.50 -2.86
N ASN A 544 -37.58 -37.64 -2.18
CA ASN A 544 -38.39 -36.63 -2.87
C ASN A 544 -37.56 -35.68 -3.76
N ILE A 545 -36.35 -35.31 -3.34
CA ILE A 545 -35.43 -34.51 -4.18
C ILE A 545 -34.97 -35.31 -5.40
N TYR A 546 -34.54 -36.56 -5.20
CA TYR A 546 -34.11 -37.47 -6.27
C TYR A 546 -35.24 -37.77 -7.28
N ASP A 547 -36.43 -38.11 -6.79
CA ASP A 547 -37.62 -38.40 -7.58
C ASP A 547 -38.08 -37.17 -8.35
N LYS A 548 -37.99 -35.97 -7.75
CA LYS A 548 -38.30 -34.70 -8.42
C LYS A 548 -37.31 -34.39 -9.55
N TRP A 549 -36.00 -34.60 -9.32
CA TRP A 549 -34.97 -34.36 -10.34
C TRP A 549 -35.05 -35.38 -11.50
N SER A 550 -35.23 -36.66 -11.18
CA SER A 550 -35.40 -37.72 -12.19
C SER A 550 -36.74 -37.65 -12.93
N SER A 551 -37.77 -37.04 -12.34
CA SER A 551 -39.02 -36.71 -13.05
C SER A 551 -38.86 -35.52 -13.99
N SER A 552 -38.18 -34.45 -13.55
CA SER A 552 -37.88 -33.28 -14.41
C SER A 552 -37.06 -33.68 -15.65
N GLN A 553 -36.08 -34.58 -15.48
CA GLN A 553 -35.22 -35.03 -16.58
C GLN A 553 -35.97 -35.81 -17.67
N LYS A 554 -37.09 -36.48 -17.34
CA LYS A 554 -37.93 -37.18 -18.34
C LYS A 554 -38.85 -36.26 -19.14
N VAL A 555 -39.29 -35.15 -18.54
CA VAL A 555 -40.17 -34.18 -19.22
C VAL A 555 -39.40 -33.40 -20.31
N GLU A 556 -38.11 -33.16 -20.11
CA GLU A 556 -37.26 -32.54 -21.14
C GLU A 556 -36.92 -33.49 -22.31
N GLU A 557 -36.82 -34.81 -22.07
CA GLU A 557 -36.61 -35.80 -23.14
C GLU A 557 -37.85 -35.98 -24.04
N GLU A 558 -39.07 -35.99 -23.47
CA GLU A 558 -40.30 -36.09 -24.28
C GLU A 558 -40.59 -34.78 -25.06
N ALA A 559 -40.32 -33.61 -24.47
CA ALA A 559 -40.53 -32.31 -25.11
C ALA A 559 -39.63 -32.03 -26.33
N LEU A 560 -38.47 -32.69 -26.44
CA LEU A 560 -37.53 -32.53 -27.56
C LEU A 560 -37.86 -33.40 -28.79
N THR A 561 -38.89 -34.24 -28.72
CA THR A 561 -39.33 -35.08 -29.88
C THR A 561 -40.41 -34.44 -30.74
N GLU A 562 -41.01 -33.31 -30.32
CA GLU A 562 -42.12 -32.66 -31.02
C GLU A 562 -41.71 -31.33 -31.67
N THR A 563 -40.70 -31.35 -32.55
CA THR A 563 -40.38 -30.21 -33.44
C THR A 563 -40.21 -30.66 -34.89
N VAL A 564 -41.32 -30.68 -35.62
CA VAL A 564 -41.36 -31.00 -37.05
C VAL A 564 -40.76 -29.87 -37.87
N ILE A 565 -39.56 -30.08 -38.44
CA ILE A 565 -38.99 -29.21 -39.47
C ILE A 565 -39.06 -29.94 -40.81
N MET A 566 -39.79 -29.34 -41.76
CA MET A 566 -40.00 -29.89 -43.11
C MET A 566 -38.71 -29.81 -43.94
N SER A 567 -38.36 -30.91 -44.60
CA SER A 567 -37.30 -30.96 -45.61
C SER A 567 -37.89 -31.03 -47.02
N PRO A 568 -37.36 -30.30 -48.02
CA PRO A 568 -37.64 -30.54 -49.43
C PRO A 568 -36.69 -31.60 -50.03
N GLU A 569 -37.22 -32.34 -51.00
CA GLU A 569 -36.58 -33.44 -51.75
C GLU A 569 -35.55 -32.90 -52.79
N THR A 570 -34.61 -33.63 -53.41
CA THR A 570 -34.70 -34.95 -54.10
C THR A 570 -33.30 -35.49 -54.50
N SER A 571 -33.21 -36.82 -54.76
CA SER A 571 -32.22 -37.53 -55.61
C SER A 571 -30.74 -37.68 -55.12
N ASP A 572 -30.03 -38.81 -55.29
CA ASP A 572 -30.41 -40.15 -55.81
C ASP A 572 -29.56 -41.32 -55.22
N LYS A 573 -30.06 -42.54 -55.40
CA LYS A 573 -29.59 -43.92 -55.11
C LYS A 573 -28.07 -44.20 -54.81
N LYS A 574 -27.71 -44.91 -53.70
CA LYS A 574 -27.58 -46.40 -53.48
C LYS A 574 -26.26 -47.00 -54.07
N ILE A 575 -25.46 -47.92 -53.49
CA ILE A 575 -25.62 -49.04 -52.50
C ILE A 575 -24.30 -49.22 -51.60
N PRO A 576 -23.87 -50.35 -50.95
CA PRO A 576 -23.75 -50.41 -49.47
C PRO A 576 -22.41 -50.90 -48.82
N ALA A 577 -22.45 -50.97 -47.47
CA ALA A 577 -21.84 -51.97 -46.57
C ALA A 577 -20.31 -52.00 -46.28
N ALA A 578 -19.94 -51.58 -45.06
CA ALA A 578 -19.24 -52.41 -44.04
C ALA A 578 -18.79 -51.55 -42.83
N HIS A 579 -18.97 -52.06 -41.60
CA HIS A 579 -18.36 -51.55 -40.35
C HIS A 579 -16.92 -52.09 -40.17
N PRO A 580 -16.10 -51.67 -39.18
CA PRO A 580 -16.31 -50.64 -38.13
C PRO A 580 -15.11 -49.64 -37.97
N SER A 581 -15.22 -48.85 -36.89
CA SER A 581 -14.15 -48.21 -36.09
C SER A 581 -13.56 -46.86 -36.51
N ASP A 582 -13.92 -45.88 -35.66
CA ASP A 582 -13.00 -44.97 -34.96
C ASP A 582 -12.40 -43.79 -35.73
N LYS A 583 -13.00 -42.60 -35.51
CA LYS A 583 -12.31 -41.34 -35.16
C LYS A 583 -13.26 -40.14 -35.01
N GLY A 584 -12.98 -39.32 -33.99
CA GLY A 584 -13.22 -37.88 -33.97
C GLY A 584 -14.66 -37.38 -33.85
N ASP A 585 -14.93 -36.15 -33.43
CA ASP A 585 -14.05 -35.11 -32.86
C ASP A 585 -14.95 -34.09 -32.13
N LYS A 586 -14.36 -33.30 -31.20
CA LYS A 586 -14.23 -31.83 -31.32
C LYS A 586 -13.96 -31.17 -29.98
N ILE A 587 -12.69 -30.82 -29.78
CA ILE A 587 -12.25 -29.77 -28.85
C ILE A 587 -12.19 -28.46 -29.67
N SER A 588 -12.59 -27.35 -29.05
CA SER A 588 -12.67 -26.03 -29.71
C SER A 588 -11.29 -25.49 -30.10
N GLU A 589 -11.12 -25.09 -31.37
CA GLU A 589 -9.91 -24.39 -31.81
C GLU A 589 -9.84 -22.96 -31.24
N THR A 590 -8.63 -22.54 -30.86
CA THR A 590 -8.30 -21.13 -30.57
C THR A 590 -7.20 -20.71 -31.53
N VAL A 591 -7.44 -19.62 -32.26
CA VAL A 591 -6.53 -19.15 -33.32
C VAL A 591 -5.40 -18.31 -32.72
N ILE A 592 -4.16 -18.73 -32.94
CA ILE A 592 -2.94 -17.93 -32.71
C ILE A 592 -2.25 -17.76 -34.05
N ILE A 593 -1.95 -16.52 -34.44
CA ILE A 593 -1.21 -16.20 -35.65
C ILE A 593 0.19 -15.70 -35.26
N SER A 594 1.22 -16.42 -35.70
CA SER A 594 2.60 -15.94 -35.71
C SER A 594 3.06 -15.78 -37.16
N PRO A 595 3.77 -14.69 -37.53
CA PRO A 595 4.27 -14.49 -38.88
C PRO A 595 5.45 -15.43 -39.16
N GLY A 596 5.51 -15.97 -40.38
CA GLY A 596 6.49 -16.97 -40.79
C GLY A 596 7.87 -16.41 -41.16
N GLU A 597 8.88 -17.26 -41.02
CA GLU A 597 10.24 -17.04 -41.54
C GLU A 597 10.28 -17.30 -43.06
N GLU A 598 11.13 -16.57 -43.79
CA GLU A 598 11.57 -16.94 -45.15
C GLU A 598 13.11 -17.03 -45.22
N PRO A 599 13.67 -17.82 -46.17
CA PRO A 599 15.01 -18.38 -46.05
C PRO A 599 16.13 -17.53 -46.66
N SER A 600 17.37 -17.84 -46.27
CA SER A 600 18.59 -17.19 -46.77
C SER A 600 19.44 -18.11 -47.68
N PRO A 601 20.14 -17.52 -48.67
CA PRO A 601 21.37 -18.07 -49.25
C PRO A 601 22.58 -17.09 -49.14
N PRO A 602 23.83 -17.54 -49.42
CA PRO A 602 25.07 -16.92 -48.88
C PRO A 602 25.81 -15.90 -49.80
N GLY A 603 26.78 -15.18 -49.22
CA GLY A 603 27.58 -14.07 -49.83
C GLY A 603 28.74 -14.49 -50.78
N PRO A 604 29.85 -13.71 -50.99
CA PRO A 604 30.46 -12.72 -50.07
C PRO A 604 31.10 -11.42 -50.67
N SER A 605 31.73 -10.60 -49.79
CA SER A 605 32.91 -9.68 -49.98
C SER A 605 32.80 -8.20 -50.46
N ARG A 606 33.15 -7.26 -49.54
CA ARG A 606 33.92 -5.95 -49.61
C ARG A 606 33.70 -4.92 -50.76
N PRO A 607 34.05 -3.60 -50.60
CA PRO A 607 34.14 -2.72 -49.40
C PRO A 607 33.44 -1.31 -49.55
N VAL A 608 33.50 -0.50 -48.48
CA VAL A 608 32.89 0.85 -48.21
C VAL A 608 33.58 2.01 -48.98
N PRO A 609 32.92 3.04 -49.59
CA PRO A 609 32.51 4.30 -48.90
C PRO A 609 31.14 4.94 -49.37
N PRO A 610 30.89 6.28 -49.59
CA PRO A 610 29.85 6.98 -48.80
C PRO A 610 28.77 7.83 -49.56
N ASP A 611 27.86 8.40 -48.77
CA ASP A 611 27.01 9.61 -49.00
C ASP A 611 25.82 9.56 -49.99
N LYS A 612 24.59 9.69 -49.46
CA LYS A 612 23.65 10.81 -49.75
C LYS A 612 22.25 10.69 -49.09
N GLN A 613 21.66 11.87 -48.84
CA GLN A 613 20.23 12.15 -48.57
C GLN A 613 19.32 11.46 -49.61
N GLU A 614 18.07 11.07 -49.32
CA GLU A 614 16.91 11.95 -49.03
C GLU A 614 15.67 11.11 -48.57
N ASP A 615 14.70 11.79 -47.93
CA ASP A 615 13.30 11.48 -47.59
C ASP A 615 12.62 10.14 -47.97
N PHE A 616 11.68 9.66 -47.12
CA PHE A 616 10.24 9.71 -47.42
C PHE A 616 9.29 9.34 -46.24
N MET A 617 8.24 10.16 -46.11
CA MET A 617 6.89 9.97 -45.53
C MET A 617 6.62 9.17 -44.24
N THR A 618 6.07 9.89 -43.26
CA THR A 618 5.07 9.40 -42.30
C THR A 618 3.66 9.35 -42.92
N GLU A 619 3.00 8.19 -42.96
CA GLU A 619 1.55 8.15 -43.23
C GLU A 619 0.73 8.53 -41.98
N THR A 620 -0.04 9.61 -42.10
CA THR A 620 -1.02 10.03 -41.08
C THR A 620 -2.44 9.82 -41.62
N VAL A 621 -3.20 8.91 -41.00
CA VAL A 621 -4.61 8.68 -41.38
C VAL A 621 -5.50 9.69 -40.66
N VAL A 622 -6.07 10.62 -41.43
CA VAL A 622 -7.05 11.61 -40.95
C VAL A 622 -8.46 11.14 -41.26
N LEU A 623 -9.28 10.91 -40.23
CA LEU A 623 -10.72 10.67 -40.39
C LEU A 623 -11.50 11.98 -40.28
N SER A 624 -12.13 12.39 -41.38
CA SER A 624 -13.06 13.54 -41.42
C SER A 624 -14.52 13.06 -41.34
N PRO A 625 -15.38 13.62 -40.47
CA PRO A 625 -16.80 13.30 -40.45
C PRO A 625 -17.55 14.01 -41.60
N GLN A 626 -18.38 13.27 -42.34
CA GLN A 626 -19.31 13.87 -43.29
C GLN A 626 -20.57 14.41 -42.60
N ARG A 627 -21.13 15.48 -43.19
CA ARG A 627 -22.32 16.19 -42.71
C ARG A 627 -23.60 15.42 -43.02
N MET A 628 -24.61 15.60 -42.16
CA MET A 628 -25.98 15.79 -42.65
C MET A 628 -26.44 17.22 -42.32
N LYS A 629 -27.16 17.83 -43.26
CA LYS A 629 -27.84 19.12 -43.10
C LYS A 629 -29.32 18.85 -42.86
N ASP A 630 -29.95 19.70 -42.08
CA ASP A 630 -31.03 20.60 -42.51
C ASP A 630 -31.69 21.18 -41.25
N THR A 631 -32.30 22.36 -41.20
CA THR A 631 -32.32 23.60 -42.00
C THR A 631 -33.33 24.47 -41.24
N LEU A 632 -32.98 25.71 -40.87
CA LEU A 632 -33.88 26.87 -40.82
C LEU A 632 -33.08 28.14 -40.44
N LYS A 633 -33.60 29.31 -40.82
CA LYS A 633 -32.86 30.58 -41.00
C LYS A 633 -33.43 31.71 -40.09
N PRO A 634 -32.88 32.95 -40.11
CA PRO A 634 -32.64 33.70 -38.87
C PRO A 634 -33.57 34.92 -38.68
N SER A 635 -33.34 35.68 -37.60
CA SER A 635 -33.58 37.13 -37.59
C SER A 635 -32.43 37.85 -36.89
N GLU A 636 -31.96 38.93 -37.51
CA GLU A 636 -31.19 39.98 -36.85
C GLU A 636 -32.16 40.88 -36.06
N GLU A 637 -31.68 41.52 -34.98
CA GLU A 637 -31.81 42.97 -34.78
C GLU A 637 -30.85 43.46 -33.68
N ALA A 638 -30.50 44.75 -33.72
CA ALA A 638 -29.37 45.36 -33.01
C ALA A 638 -29.85 46.43 -31.97
N PRO A 639 -28.95 47.15 -31.26
CA PRO A 639 -29.17 47.60 -29.88
C PRO A 639 -29.84 48.98 -29.73
N PRO A 640 -30.10 49.44 -28.48
CA PRO A 640 -29.39 50.67 -28.07
C PRO A 640 -29.06 50.88 -26.56
N LYS A 641 -27.90 51.52 -26.35
CA LYS A 641 -27.59 52.70 -25.47
C LYS A 641 -27.55 52.63 -23.92
N LYS A 642 -26.46 53.23 -23.39
CA LYS A 642 -26.32 53.89 -22.06
C LYS A 642 -26.97 55.30 -22.08
N PRO A 643 -27.17 55.97 -20.93
CA PRO A 643 -26.18 56.96 -20.40
C PRO A 643 -25.99 56.89 -18.85
N ASP A 644 -24.79 57.16 -18.30
CA ASP A 644 -24.32 58.40 -17.58
C ASP A 644 -24.95 58.64 -16.17
N ALA A 645 -24.34 59.29 -15.17
CA ALA A 645 -22.93 59.53 -14.75
C ALA A 645 -22.89 60.29 -13.38
N VAL A 646 -22.00 59.89 -12.42
CA VAL A 646 -21.21 60.79 -11.52
C VAL A 646 -22.00 61.63 -10.43
N PRO A 647 -21.44 62.10 -9.28
CA PRO A 647 -20.64 61.47 -8.21
C PRO A 647 -21.12 61.83 -6.75
N ALA A 648 -20.41 61.35 -5.71
CA ALA A 648 -20.22 61.97 -4.38
C ALA A 648 -19.24 61.08 -3.56
N GLU A 649 -18.48 61.48 -2.55
CA GLU A 649 -17.76 62.71 -2.18
C GLU A 649 -16.84 62.30 -0.99
N THR A 650 -15.76 63.04 -0.76
CA THR A 650 -14.63 62.76 0.13
C THR A 650 -14.94 62.76 1.64
N VAL A 651 -14.25 61.92 2.43
CA VAL A 651 -13.81 62.29 3.80
C VAL A 651 -12.34 61.88 4.02
N ILE A 652 -11.54 62.82 4.50
CA ILE A 652 -10.14 62.66 4.90
C ILE A 652 -10.08 62.71 6.44
N ILE A 653 -9.29 61.83 7.06
CA ILE A 653 -8.71 62.10 8.39
C ILE A 653 -7.22 61.74 8.32
N SER A 654 -6.38 62.76 8.54
CA SER A 654 -4.96 62.62 8.84
C SER A 654 -4.71 63.12 10.24
N ALA A 655 -3.80 62.48 10.98
CA ALA A 655 -3.16 63.06 12.16
C ALA A 655 -1.71 62.56 12.21
N ASN A 656 -0.77 63.46 11.94
CA ASN A 656 0.58 63.36 12.48
C ASN A 656 0.54 63.94 13.90
N ASP A 657 1.38 63.42 14.81
CA ASP A 657 2.32 64.26 15.56
C ASP A 657 3.37 63.40 16.30
N THR A 658 4.63 63.76 16.09
CA THR A 658 5.86 63.34 16.79
C THR A 658 6.17 64.33 17.94
N PRO A 659 7.32 64.28 18.67
CA PRO A 659 8.26 63.19 19.02
C PRO A 659 8.51 63.12 20.56
N GLY A 660 9.48 62.33 21.06
CA GLY A 660 9.85 62.33 22.48
C GLY A 660 11.02 61.45 22.96
N ASP A 661 12.24 61.85 22.60
CA ASP A 661 13.56 61.67 23.26
C ASP A 661 13.90 60.52 24.27
N LEU A 662 15.01 59.85 23.93
CA LEU A 662 16.25 59.64 24.72
C LEU A 662 16.18 59.29 26.23
N ARG A 663 16.74 58.11 26.58
CA ARG A 663 17.97 57.97 27.41
C ARG A 663 18.40 56.50 27.66
N THR A 664 19.58 56.14 27.18
CA THR A 664 20.58 55.31 27.92
C THR A 664 21.23 56.19 29.01
N PRO A 665 22.00 55.67 30.00
CA PRO A 665 22.78 54.41 30.07
C PRO A 665 22.33 53.53 31.29
N GLU A 666 23.07 52.65 31.99
CA GLU A 666 24.54 52.39 32.08
C GLU A 666 24.87 50.92 32.50
N GLU A 667 25.67 50.71 33.56
CA GLU A 667 26.46 49.50 33.88
C GLU A 667 26.07 48.71 35.16
N GLN A 668 26.79 47.59 35.32
CA GLN A 668 26.89 46.52 36.35
C GLN A 668 27.24 47.04 37.79
N PRO A 669 27.45 46.22 38.88
CA PRO A 669 27.75 44.78 38.93
C PRO A 669 27.25 43.90 40.12
N MET A 670 27.55 42.59 39.98
CA MET A 670 27.90 41.55 40.97
C MET A 670 27.42 41.57 42.44
N ALA A 671 26.83 40.45 42.87
CA ALA A 671 27.10 39.64 44.09
C ALA A 671 25.92 38.67 44.31
N GLU A 672 25.97 37.45 44.84
CA GLU A 672 26.99 36.43 45.12
C GLU A 672 26.22 35.27 45.82
N THR A 673 26.72 34.02 45.80
CA THR A 673 26.28 32.87 46.64
C THR A 673 24.84 32.29 46.50
N GLY A 674 24.69 30.98 46.71
CA GLY A 674 23.37 30.35 46.94
C GLY A 674 23.14 28.94 46.38
N THR A 675 23.86 27.96 46.92
CA THR A 675 23.53 26.52 47.07
C THR A 675 22.41 25.84 46.27
N GLU A 676 22.74 24.63 45.81
CA GLU A 676 21.89 23.55 45.29
C GLU A 676 20.46 23.48 45.85
N ALA A 677 19.48 23.40 44.95
CA ALA A 677 18.16 22.86 45.24
C ALA A 677 17.68 21.98 44.08
N GLN A 678 17.31 20.74 44.38
CA GLN A 678 16.77 19.77 43.43
C GLN A 678 15.55 20.34 42.69
N LYS A 679 15.55 20.27 41.36
CA LYS A 679 14.35 20.54 40.56
C LYS A 679 14.05 19.36 39.62
N LYS A 680 13.01 18.60 39.98
CA LYS A 680 12.34 17.67 39.08
C LYS A 680 11.94 18.43 37.81
N LYS A 681 12.53 18.07 36.67
CA LYS A 681 12.08 18.56 35.37
C LYS A 681 10.96 17.63 34.91
N LYS A 682 9.72 18.13 34.91
CA LYS A 682 8.64 17.48 34.16
C LYS A 682 8.97 17.62 32.69
N GLU A 683 9.01 16.51 31.97
CA GLU A 683 8.78 16.54 30.53
C GLU A 683 7.33 16.97 30.30
N GLN A 684 7.13 17.85 29.33
CA GLN A 684 5.79 18.25 28.88
C GLN A 684 5.56 17.61 27.52
N ASP A 685 4.68 16.61 27.49
CA ASP A 685 4.17 16.04 26.25
C ASP A 685 3.47 17.11 25.42
N PHE A 686 3.98 17.36 24.21
CA PHE A 686 3.25 18.10 23.18
C PHE A 686 2.24 17.17 22.49
N LEU A 687 1.14 16.86 23.18
CA LEU A 687 -0.05 16.32 22.55
C LEU A 687 -0.93 17.46 22.04
N ALA A 688 -1.18 17.50 20.74
CA ALA A 688 -2.07 18.47 20.13
C ALA A 688 -3.53 18.19 20.55
N GLU A 689 -4.13 19.08 21.33
CA GLU A 689 -5.53 18.95 21.77
C GLU A 689 -6.49 18.96 20.57
N THR A 690 -7.13 17.82 20.34
CA THR A 690 -8.26 17.72 19.40
C THR A 690 -9.55 18.07 20.17
N ILE A 691 -10.04 19.29 19.97
CA ILE A 691 -11.29 19.75 20.60
C ILE A 691 -12.49 19.08 19.92
N ILE A 692 -13.11 18.13 20.63
CA ILE A 692 -14.37 17.49 20.21
C ILE A 692 -15.54 18.38 20.64
N LEU A 693 -16.21 19.01 19.68
CA LEU A 693 -17.45 19.75 19.94
C LEU A 693 -18.63 18.77 20.10
N LYS A 694 -19.31 18.84 21.25
CA LYS A 694 -20.56 18.10 21.48
C LYS A 694 -21.71 18.72 20.66
N PRO A 695 -22.63 17.92 20.07
CA PRO A 695 -23.84 18.45 19.45
C PRO A 695 -24.73 19.12 20.50
N GLY A 696 -25.00 20.42 20.32
CA GLY A 696 -25.91 21.18 21.17
C GLY A 696 -27.36 20.99 20.75
N GLU A 697 -28.21 20.48 21.65
CA GLU A 697 -29.65 20.44 21.45
C GLU A 697 -30.24 21.86 21.46
N LEU A 698 -30.87 22.30 20.36
CA LEU A 698 -31.68 23.52 20.33
C LEU A 698 -33.17 23.19 20.22
N LYS A 699 -33.77 22.84 21.37
CA LYS A 699 -35.24 22.90 21.54
C LYS A 699 -35.65 24.32 21.91
N GLY A 700 -36.13 25.07 20.93
CA GLY A 700 -36.74 26.38 21.19
C GLY A 700 -38.13 26.26 21.83
N LYS A 701 -38.30 26.83 23.02
CA LYS A 701 -39.59 27.36 23.51
C LYS A 701 -39.33 28.66 24.28
N GLY A 702 -39.93 29.75 23.81
CA GLY A 702 -39.77 31.08 24.41
C GLY A 702 -40.80 31.39 25.50
N LYS A 703 -40.65 32.60 26.06
CA LYS A 703 -41.32 33.15 27.26
C LYS A 703 -40.73 32.58 28.56
N LYS A 704 -40.41 33.41 29.56
CA LYS A 704 -40.90 34.77 29.82
C LYS A 704 -39.80 35.65 30.45
#